data_AF-A0A8H7GXQ3-F1
#
_entry.id   AF-A0A8H7GXQ3-F1
#
_cell.length_a   1.000
_cell.length_b   1.000
_cell.length_c   1.000
_cell.angle_alpha   90.00
_cell.angle_beta   90.00
_cell.angle_gamma   90.00
#
_symmetry.space_group_name_H-M   'P 1'
#
loop_
_entity.id
_entity.type
_entity.pdbx_description
1 polymer ?
#
loop_
_entity_poly.entity_id
_entity_poly.type
_entity_poly.pdbx_seq_one_letter_code
_entity_poly.pdbx_strand_id
1 'polypeptide(L)'
;MRRLFKSLAAEIVLLGALRGLAPLEATGSRVHYYLQRVFLLISARSHLAKSVKSIPPGLSIPSLGLAGVDRFSIAMSSNEYYDESSTKTETKITTEQGSSVVSESRRSEFETLQRRATLKIDLIIIPILTMFFFGRAACFIMIQDRANIGNARVAGLQRDLKMTNHQYSTLSNSVPYIVCELPSNLLLKKLGPHRLLPGIVFAWGLVTALQGLVHSYSGLIATRFFLGLTEGGLLPGLVLYMSYFYRRDQLQLRVALLFSATSLAGAFSGLLAAAIVNLDGRHGRPGWAWIFILEGVFTALFGLFAFFVMPSSPRQVIGLSEAETEAINEMLRLDGNDGTGHEPFSWSSVFDAFKAPQVLLLCIPLFFSGVTLFGLAFFAPSIVNSLGYSPVRTQLMTVPPYAVSFVVSLVLAYISDRYKLRGPVLFVTGVIATAGYAIYLTQTNRHVLYGSLFLQIPGVYSSAPTLSAWMANNALPYYKRATAVAIAFVFSNLGGIVSTWIFPDPPRYTTATRLNLACAAGLCVFAIIIDLYLIAQNKRKEAILASPEYGRNGEDSAEEQQRLGDKHPKFKLSMVNHTLPNINSKKEQKTSKLSSQASEPHIILELATQETEHYTTLTVFSPDGHLFQVEYAAEAVRKGTCAVGVRGKDVVILGVEKKSVLQLQDPRTVRKVVMLDDHICLAFAGLTADGRVLIDKARIECQSYRLTVEDPVSVEYITRHIAGIQQRYTQSGGVRPFGISTLIIGFDPNDARPRLYMTEPSGIYSAWKANAIGRSSKTVREFLEKNHRDDMTREEAIKLTVKSLLEVVQTGAKNIEISVMESYGKVTNLDLSQVEAIVSEIEREKEAEAERKRSRVAATAASQAAMAAGISGSAPPSGPVTGANTPRPGA
;
A
#
# COMPACT_ATOMS: atom_id res chain seq x y z
N MET A 1 -29.15 -31.41 -20.00
CA MET A 1 -28.11 -31.18 -18.96
C MET A 1 -27.88 -32.36 -18.01
N ARG A 2 -28.87 -32.83 -17.21
CA ARG A 2 -28.65 -33.99 -16.29
C ARG A 2 -28.12 -35.28 -16.97
N ARG A 3 -28.56 -35.58 -18.20
CA ARG A 3 -28.04 -36.71 -19.00
C ARG A 3 -26.61 -36.50 -19.50
N LEU A 4 -26.25 -35.26 -19.84
CA LEU A 4 -24.88 -34.90 -20.27
C LEU A 4 -23.86 -35.05 -19.13
N PHE A 5 -24.25 -34.66 -17.91
CA PHE A 5 -23.42 -34.80 -16.71
C PHE A 5 -23.23 -36.26 -16.26
N LYS A 6 -24.25 -37.11 -16.45
CA LYS A 6 -24.11 -38.56 -16.23
C LYS A 6 -23.18 -39.21 -17.25
N SER A 7 -23.18 -38.75 -18.50
CA SER A 7 -22.27 -39.22 -19.55
C SER A 7 -20.81 -38.83 -19.25
N LEU A 8 -20.57 -37.60 -18.81
CA LEU A 8 -19.22 -37.10 -18.48
C LEU A 8 -18.63 -37.79 -17.24
N ALA A 9 -19.47 -38.08 -16.24
CA ALA A 9 -19.06 -38.83 -15.05
C ALA A 9 -18.71 -40.29 -15.39
N ALA A 10 -19.42 -40.91 -16.33
CA ALA A 10 -19.12 -42.26 -16.81
C ALA A 10 -17.79 -42.32 -17.60
N GLU A 11 -17.49 -41.32 -18.43
CA GLU A 11 -16.22 -41.24 -19.17
C GLU A 11 -15.00 -41.02 -18.26
N ILE A 12 -15.14 -40.22 -17.19
CA ILE A 12 -14.07 -39.97 -16.22
C ILE A 12 -13.74 -41.23 -15.40
N VAL A 13 -14.74 -42.04 -15.07
CA VAL A 13 -14.54 -43.33 -14.39
C VAL A 13 -13.90 -44.36 -15.33
N LEU A 14 -14.27 -44.37 -16.61
CA LEU A 14 -13.67 -45.24 -17.62
C LEU A 14 -12.18 -44.89 -17.88
N LEU A 15 -11.83 -43.61 -17.89
CA LEU A 15 -10.46 -43.11 -18.04
C LEU A 15 -9.56 -43.44 -16.84
N GLY A 16 -10.13 -43.57 -15.63
CA GLY A 16 -9.43 -44.04 -14.44
C GLY A 16 -9.12 -45.55 -14.48
N ALA A 17 -10.04 -46.36 -15.03
CA ALA A 17 -9.88 -47.81 -15.14
C ALA A 17 -8.81 -48.22 -16.17
N LEU A 18 -8.57 -47.40 -17.20
CA LEU A 18 -7.60 -47.68 -18.27
C LEU A 18 -6.12 -47.38 -17.91
N ARG A 19 -5.82 -46.84 -16.72
CA ARG A 19 -4.45 -46.40 -16.37
C ARG A 19 -3.82 -47.05 -15.12
N GLY A 20 -4.42 -48.09 -14.54
CA GLY A 20 -3.73 -48.91 -13.53
C GLY A 20 -3.15 -48.14 -12.33
N LEU A 21 -3.77 -47.04 -11.91
CA LEU A 21 -3.40 -46.30 -10.71
C LEU A 21 -4.31 -46.72 -9.54
N ALA A 22 -3.70 -47.22 -8.47
CA ALA A 22 -4.34 -47.59 -7.19
C ALA A 22 -5.04 -46.38 -6.50
N PRO A 23 -5.93 -46.59 -5.51
CA PRO A 23 -7.27 -45.98 -5.52
C PRO A 23 -7.36 -44.57 -4.90
N LEU A 24 -7.92 -43.64 -5.69
CA LEU A 24 -8.41 -42.31 -5.27
C LEU A 24 -9.86 -42.40 -4.76
N GLU A 25 -10.12 -43.17 -3.71
CA GLU A 25 -11.49 -43.31 -3.14
C GLU A 25 -11.95 -42.06 -2.35
N ALA A 26 -11.04 -41.19 -1.92
CA ALA A 26 -11.39 -40.02 -1.10
C ALA A 26 -11.83 -38.77 -1.88
N THR A 27 -11.60 -38.72 -3.21
CA THR A 27 -11.78 -37.50 -4.02
C THR A 27 -13.15 -37.45 -4.71
N GLY A 28 -13.73 -38.62 -5.05
CA GLY A 28 -15.07 -38.72 -5.65
C GLY A 28 -16.19 -38.25 -4.72
N SER A 29 -16.09 -38.58 -3.44
CA SER A 29 -17.08 -38.25 -2.40
C SER A 29 -17.17 -36.74 -2.14
N ARG A 30 -16.05 -36.02 -2.26
CA ARG A 30 -15.99 -34.56 -2.05
C ARG A 30 -16.54 -33.79 -3.24
N VAL A 31 -16.25 -34.22 -4.47
CA VAL A 31 -16.82 -33.60 -5.69
C VAL A 31 -18.34 -33.79 -5.76
N HIS A 32 -18.84 -34.96 -5.36
CA HIS A 32 -20.28 -35.21 -5.26
C HIS A 32 -20.96 -34.33 -4.21
N TYR A 33 -20.34 -34.14 -3.04
CA TYR A 33 -20.83 -33.28 -1.95
C TYR A 33 -20.91 -31.79 -2.36
N TYR A 34 -19.90 -31.27 -3.06
CA TYR A 34 -19.88 -29.87 -3.52
C TYR A 34 -20.91 -29.61 -4.63
N LEU A 35 -21.08 -30.55 -5.57
CA LEU A 35 -22.11 -30.44 -6.62
C LEU A 35 -23.54 -30.53 -6.04
N GLN A 36 -23.76 -31.35 -5.00
CA GLN A 36 -25.03 -31.42 -4.27
C GLN A 36 -25.37 -30.11 -3.53
N ARG A 37 -24.38 -29.43 -2.92
CA ARG A 37 -24.59 -28.14 -2.23
C ARG A 37 -24.92 -27.00 -3.19
N VAL A 38 -24.25 -26.94 -4.33
CA VAL A 38 -24.56 -25.94 -5.38
C VAL A 38 -25.96 -26.17 -5.94
N PHE A 39 -26.38 -27.44 -6.12
CA PHE A 39 -27.73 -27.78 -6.54
C PHE A 39 -28.81 -27.45 -5.49
N LEU A 40 -28.55 -27.70 -4.20
CA LEU A 40 -29.43 -27.33 -3.08
C LEU A 40 -29.59 -25.80 -2.94
N LEU A 41 -28.53 -25.02 -3.17
CA LEU A 41 -28.58 -23.55 -3.15
C LEU A 41 -29.39 -22.98 -4.32
N ILE A 42 -29.35 -23.61 -5.49
CA ILE A 42 -30.15 -23.23 -6.66
C ILE A 42 -31.62 -23.65 -6.46
N SER A 43 -31.88 -24.80 -5.82
CA SER A 43 -33.24 -25.28 -5.51
C SER A 43 -33.90 -24.53 -4.33
N ALA A 44 -33.13 -24.01 -3.37
CA ALA A 44 -33.65 -23.20 -2.27
C ALA A 44 -34.16 -21.83 -2.74
N ARG A 45 -33.56 -21.27 -3.80
CA ARG A 45 -34.00 -20.01 -4.41
C ARG A 45 -35.32 -20.13 -5.19
N SER A 46 -35.61 -21.31 -5.77
CA SER A 46 -36.88 -21.54 -6.47
C SER A 46 -38.04 -21.86 -5.51
N HIS A 47 -37.74 -22.35 -4.30
CA HIS A 47 -38.75 -22.52 -3.23
C HIS A 47 -39.06 -21.23 -2.48
N LEU A 48 -38.08 -20.34 -2.24
CA LEU A 48 -38.36 -19.02 -1.64
C LEU A 48 -39.18 -18.11 -2.57
N ALA A 49 -39.02 -18.23 -3.89
CA ALA A 49 -39.81 -17.46 -4.86
C ALA A 49 -41.28 -17.92 -4.98
N LYS A 50 -41.63 -19.08 -4.40
CA LYS A 50 -43.01 -19.61 -4.39
C LYS A 50 -43.76 -19.38 -3.08
N SER A 51 -43.11 -18.87 -2.04
CA SER A 51 -43.73 -18.65 -0.72
C SER A 51 -44.15 -17.20 -0.44
N VAL A 52 -44.12 -16.30 -1.42
CA VAL A 52 -44.48 -14.87 -1.29
C VAL A 52 -45.83 -14.54 -1.97
N LYS A 53 -46.75 -15.51 -2.05
CA LYS A 53 -48.12 -15.28 -2.51
C LYS A 53 -49.13 -15.91 -1.55
N SER A 54 -49.39 -15.25 -0.41
CA SER A 54 -50.69 -15.28 0.29
C SER A 54 -50.61 -14.65 1.69
N ILE A 55 -50.81 -13.33 1.87
CA ILE A 55 -51.39 -12.73 3.11
C ILE A 55 -52.17 -11.44 2.71
N PRO A 56 -53.36 -11.14 3.27
CA PRO A 56 -54.34 -10.14 2.80
C PRO A 56 -54.05 -8.68 3.24
N PRO A 57 -54.85 -7.67 2.81
CA PRO A 57 -54.48 -6.26 2.79
C PRO A 57 -54.74 -5.54 4.13
N GLY A 58 -53.85 -4.60 4.48
CA GLY A 58 -54.08 -3.63 5.54
C GLY A 58 -52.82 -3.28 6.33
N LEU A 59 -52.01 -2.36 5.82
CA LEU A 59 -51.51 -1.19 6.56
C LEU A 59 -50.68 -0.31 5.62
N SER A 60 -51.02 0.97 5.64
CA SER A 60 -50.57 2.06 4.76
C SER A 60 -49.09 2.45 4.92
N ILE A 61 -48.47 2.76 3.79
CA ILE A 61 -47.16 3.42 3.65
C ILE A 61 -47.38 4.94 3.54
N PRO A 62 -46.53 5.78 4.16
CA PRO A 62 -46.17 7.08 3.59
C PRO A 62 -44.63 7.16 3.38
N SER A 63 -44.15 7.11 2.14
CA SER A 63 -43.89 8.21 1.19
C SER A 63 -42.57 8.95 1.44
N LEU A 64 -41.66 8.82 0.45
CA LEU A 64 -40.47 9.64 0.21
C LEU A 64 -40.78 11.15 0.32
N GLY A 65 -39.85 11.91 0.91
CA GLY A 65 -39.81 13.37 0.83
C GLY A 65 -38.38 13.88 0.72
N LEU A 66 -38.05 14.48 -0.44
CA LEU A 66 -36.91 15.36 -0.68
C LEU A 66 -37.18 16.73 -0.04
N ALA A 67 -36.28 17.22 0.81
CA ALA A 67 -36.02 18.62 1.18
C ALA A 67 -34.92 18.61 2.27
N GLY A 68 -33.97 19.52 2.39
CA GLY A 68 -33.70 20.78 1.73
C GLY A 68 -32.34 21.32 2.24
N VAL A 69 -31.86 22.32 1.52
CA VAL A 69 -30.66 23.13 1.79
C VAL A 69 -30.96 24.12 2.95
N ASP A 70 -29.90 24.64 3.57
CA ASP A 70 -29.80 25.74 4.56
C ASP A 70 -29.91 25.40 6.06
N ARG A 71 -28.79 25.58 6.79
CA ARG A 71 -28.56 26.77 7.64
C ARG A 71 -27.20 26.71 8.36
N PHE A 72 -26.41 27.76 8.13
CA PHE A 72 -25.48 28.32 9.12
C PHE A 72 -26.30 28.87 10.29
N SER A 73 -25.89 28.62 11.54
CA SER A 73 -26.12 29.58 12.63
C SER A 73 -25.10 29.40 13.75
N ILE A 74 -24.44 30.51 14.06
CA ILE A 74 -23.67 30.78 15.26
C ILE A 74 -24.66 30.88 16.44
N ALA A 75 -24.30 30.34 17.59
CA ALA A 75 -24.86 30.73 18.89
C ALA A 75 -23.75 30.69 19.95
N MET A 76 -23.40 31.89 20.42
CA MET A 76 -22.63 32.16 21.63
C MET A 76 -23.59 32.25 22.83
N SER A 77 -23.05 32.02 24.03
CA SER A 77 -23.56 32.42 25.36
C SER A 77 -24.68 31.59 26.00
N SER A 78 -24.31 30.84 27.05
CA SER A 78 -24.83 31.07 28.41
C SER A 78 -23.97 30.35 29.46
N ASN A 79 -23.50 31.11 30.46
CA ASN A 79 -22.87 30.63 31.68
C ASN A 79 -23.93 29.91 32.53
N GLU A 80 -23.79 28.60 32.73
CA GLU A 80 -24.49 27.90 33.81
C GLU A 80 -23.50 27.11 34.65
N TYR A 81 -23.46 27.51 35.92
CA TYR A 81 -22.77 26.91 37.04
C TYR A 81 -23.48 25.59 37.37
N TYR A 82 -22.79 24.45 37.30
CA TYR A 82 -23.33 23.17 37.77
C TYR A 82 -22.38 22.45 38.73
N ASP A 83 -23.05 21.98 39.77
CA ASP A 83 -22.63 21.43 41.05
C ASP A 83 -21.95 20.05 40.92
N GLU A 84 -20.74 19.92 41.47
CA GLU A 84 -19.99 18.66 41.58
C GLU A 84 -20.52 17.81 42.74
N SER A 85 -21.69 17.17 42.62
CA SER A 85 -22.07 16.19 43.65
C SER A 85 -23.12 15.13 43.30
N SER A 86 -23.40 14.79 42.04
CA SER A 86 -24.34 13.66 41.82
C SER A 86 -24.30 13.00 40.44
N THR A 87 -23.19 12.41 40.00
CA THR A 87 -23.25 11.36 38.95
C THR A 87 -21.95 10.54 38.91
N LYS A 88 -21.88 9.48 39.73
CA LYS A 88 -20.79 8.47 39.66
C LYS A 88 -21.27 7.06 39.30
N THR A 89 -22.51 6.89 38.84
CA THR A 89 -23.06 5.53 38.68
C THR A 89 -23.69 5.21 37.33
N GLU A 90 -23.85 6.15 36.39
CA GLU A 90 -24.41 5.83 35.06
C GLU A 90 -23.44 5.96 33.86
N THR A 91 -22.22 6.48 34.04
CA THR A 91 -21.27 6.69 32.94
C THR A 91 -20.29 5.53 32.73
N LYS A 92 -20.77 4.29 32.79
CA LYS A 92 -19.93 3.10 32.47
C LYS A 92 -20.44 2.25 31.31
N ILE A 93 -21.58 2.60 30.71
CA ILE A 93 -22.16 1.83 29.59
C ILE A 93 -22.03 2.57 28.24
N THR A 94 -21.71 3.87 28.23
CA THR A 94 -21.68 4.70 27.01
C THR A 94 -20.30 4.92 26.39
N THR A 95 -19.20 4.63 27.10
CA THR A 95 -17.84 5.03 26.66
C THR A 95 -17.19 4.05 25.67
N GLU A 96 -17.53 2.76 25.70
CA GLU A 96 -17.01 1.76 24.75
C GLU A 96 -17.64 1.87 23.35
N GLN A 97 -18.86 2.41 23.26
CA GLN A 97 -19.52 2.65 21.98
C GLN A 97 -18.97 3.90 21.26
N GLY A 98 -18.36 4.86 21.96
CA GLY A 98 -17.82 6.08 21.35
C GLY A 98 -16.49 5.90 20.59
N SER A 99 -15.56 5.07 21.10
CA SER A 99 -14.23 4.89 20.48
C SER A 99 -14.25 4.05 19.19
N SER A 100 -15.13 3.04 19.16
CA SER A 100 -15.42 2.26 17.95
C SER A 100 -16.07 3.15 16.89
N VAL A 101 -17.03 3.99 17.26
CA VAL A 101 -17.70 4.94 16.35
C VAL A 101 -16.72 5.97 15.77
N VAL A 102 -15.76 6.48 16.55
CA VAL A 102 -14.78 7.49 16.08
C VAL A 102 -13.68 6.88 15.19
N SER A 103 -13.23 5.66 15.47
CA SER A 103 -12.27 4.94 14.61
C SER A 103 -12.90 4.47 13.30
N GLU A 104 -14.16 4.04 13.35
CA GLU A 104 -14.97 3.67 12.19
C GLU A 104 -15.34 4.92 11.36
N SER A 105 -15.60 6.05 12.01
CA SER A 105 -15.82 7.36 11.36
C SER A 105 -14.58 7.84 10.59
N ARG A 106 -13.38 7.81 11.19
CA ARG A 106 -12.13 8.20 10.50
C ARG A 106 -11.74 7.23 9.38
N ARG A 107 -11.94 5.94 9.56
CA ARG A 107 -11.74 4.93 8.50
C ARG A 107 -12.73 5.14 7.36
N SER A 108 -13.99 5.42 7.68
CA SER A 108 -15.03 5.78 6.71
C SER A 108 -14.69 7.06 5.96
N GLU A 109 -14.14 8.07 6.64
CA GLU A 109 -13.69 9.32 6.03
C GLU A 109 -12.53 9.10 5.06
N PHE A 110 -11.50 8.35 5.45
CA PHE A 110 -10.38 7.98 4.59
C PHE A 110 -10.83 7.13 3.39
N GLU A 111 -11.71 6.15 3.60
CA GLU A 111 -12.30 5.36 2.50
C GLU A 111 -13.15 6.24 1.56
N THR A 112 -13.85 7.23 2.09
CA THR A 112 -14.63 8.18 1.30
C THR A 112 -13.73 9.09 0.48
N LEU A 113 -12.64 9.57 1.07
CA LEU A 113 -11.61 10.35 0.38
C LEU A 113 -10.97 9.55 -0.74
N GLN A 114 -10.59 8.29 -0.46
CA GLN A 114 -10.07 7.37 -1.46
C GLN A 114 -11.06 7.13 -2.60
N ARG A 115 -12.34 6.83 -2.30
CA ARG A 115 -13.36 6.63 -3.34
C ARG A 115 -13.56 7.86 -4.20
N ARG A 116 -13.58 9.06 -3.61
CA ARG A 116 -13.69 10.33 -4.34
C ARG A 116 -12.47 10.56 -5.23
N ALA A 117 -11.27 10.34 -4.70
CA ALA A 117 -10.02 10.48 -5.44
C ALA A 117 -9.96 9.47 -6.61
N THR A 118 -10.29 8.20 -6.36
CA THR A 118 -10.38 7.16 -7.39
C THR A 118 -11.41 7.51 -8.45
N LEU A 119 -12.58 8.06 -8.10
CA LEU A 119 -13.58 8.51 -9.08
C LEU A 119 -13.08 9.68 -9.93
N LYS A 120 -12.36 10.65 -9.35
CA LYS A 120 -11.75 11.75 -10.11
C LYS A 120 -10.68 11.23 -11.07
N ILE A 121 -9.83 10.33 -10.60
CA ILE A 121 -8.85 9.66 -11.46
C ILE A 121 -9.57 8.86 -12.54
N ASP A 122 -10.63 8.13 -12.20
CA ASP A 122 -11.42 7.39 -13.18
C ASP A 122 -11.98 8.34 -14.22
N LEU A 123 -12.56 9.48 -13.85
CA LEU A 123 -13.13 10.47 -14.77
C LEU A 123 -12.10 11.19 -15.66
N ILE A 124 -10.81 11.13 -15.31
CA ILE A 124 -9.74 11.75 -16.10
C ILE A 124 -8.98 10.69 -16.87
N ILE A 125 -8.39 9.73 -16.17
CA ILE A 125 -7.53 8.69 -16.74
C ILE A 125 -8.34 7.68 -17.52
N ILE A 126 -9.50 7.21 -17.03
CA ILE A 126 -10.27 6.23 -17.80
C ILE A 126 -10.77 6.90 -19.07
N PRO A 127 -11.43 8.07 -19.09
CA PRO A 127 -11.65 8.81 -20.31
C PRO A 127 -10.38 9.04 -21.09
N ILE A 128 -9.22 9.49 -20.61
CA ILE A 128 -8.03 9.62 -21.49
C ILE A 128 -7.62 8.29 -22.14
N LEU A 129 -7.51 7.20 -21.36
CA LEU A 129 -7.19 5.84 -21.81
C LEU A 129 -8.29 5.20 -22.64
N THR A 130 -9.51 5.70 -22.48
CA THR A 130 -10.73 5.33 -23.18
C THR A 130 -11.19 6.50 -24.06
N MET A 131 -10.34 7.48 -24.41
CA MET A 131 -10.61 8.64 -25.29
C MET A 131 -9.57 8.63 -26.41
N PHE A 132 -8.56 7.78 -26.25
CA PHE A 132 -8.43 6.61 -27.12
C PHE A 132 -9.76 5.91 -27.58
N PHE A 133 -10.94 6.17 -26.98
CA PHE A 133 -12.22 5.48 -27.22
C PHE A 133 -13.58 6.27 -27.13
N PHE A 134 -13.76 7.43 -26.47
CA PHE A 134 -15.11 7.96 -26.16
C PHE A 134 -15.35 9.47 -26.34
N GLY A 135 -14.35 10.25 -26.79
CA GLY A 135 -14.53 11.66 -27.15
C GLY A 135 -15.16 11.83 -28.54
N ARG A 136 -16.50 11.68 -28.63
CA ARG A 136 -17.39 11.74 -29.82
C ARG A 136 -17.36 10.51 -30.75
N ALA A 137 -18.41 9.68 -30.59
CA ALA A 137 -18.97 8.69 -31.52
C ALA A 137 -18.05 7.60 -32.11
N ALA A 138 -16.78 7.54 -31.72
CA ALA A 138 -15.83 6.70 -32.40
C ALA A 138 -14.81 6.11 -31.41
N CYS A 139 -15.11 4.90 -30.94
CA CYS A 139 -14.21 3.94 -30.27
C CYS A 139 -12.99 3.54 -31.13
N PHE A 140 -12.44 4.44 -31.95
CA PHE A 140 -12.00 4.13 -33.30
C PHE A 140 -10.58 3.63 -33.50
N ILE A 141 -9.78 3.44 -32.44
CA ILE A 141 -8.32 3.44 -32.64
C ILE A 141 -7.71 2.05 -32.40
N MET A 142 -8.04 1.32 -31.32
CA MET A 142 -7.23 0.15 -30.90
C MET A 142 -7.44 -1.18 -31.63
N ILE A 143 -8.60 -1.44 -32.25
CA ILE A 143 -8.84 -2.66 -33.07
C ILE A 143 -8.86 -2.36 -34.57
N GLN A 144 -8.76 -1.08 -34.92
CA GLN A 144 -9.08 -0.56 -36.23
C GLN A 144 -8.16 -1.14 -37.30
N ASP A 145 -6.83 -1.26 -37.13
CA ASP A 145 -5.96 -1.78 -38.21
C ASP A 145 -6.14 -3.26 -38.55
N ARG A 146 -6.51 -4.08 -37.55
CA ARG A 146 -6.81 -5.50 -37.77
C ARG A 146 -8.20 -5.72 -38.36
N ALA A 147 -9.18 -4.87 -38.03
CA ALA A 147 -10.49 -4.87 -38.66
C ALA A 147 -10.45 -4.20 -40.06
N ASN A 148 -9.64 -3.17 -40.23
CA ASN A 148 -9.51 -2.36 -41.44
C ASN A 148 -8.97 -3.14 -42.60
N ILE A 149 -8.00 -4.05 -42.38
CA ILE A 149 -7.53 -4.89 -43.50
C ILE A 149 -8.67 -5.79 -44.01
N GLY A 150 -9.54 -6.27 -43.11
CA GLY A 150 -10.75 -7.00 -43.45
C GLY A 150 -11.76 -6.13 -44.21
N ASN A 151 -12.01 -4.91 -43.74
CA ASN A 151 -12.90 -3.97 -44.41
C ASN A 151 -12.33 -3.48 -45.76
N ALA A 152 -11.03 -3.22 -45.84
CA ALA A 152 -10.31 -2.84 -47.06
C ALA A 152 -10.31 -3.97 -48.10
N ARG A 153 -10.25 -5.23 -47.66
CA ARG A 153 -10.45 -6.39 -48.54
C ARG A 153 -11.83 -6.36 -49.19
N VAL A 154 -12.88 -6.05 -48.43
CA VAL A 154 -14.25 -5.88 -48.96
C VAL A 154 -14.32 -4.67 -49.91
N ALA A 155 -13.57 -3.61 -49.63
CA ALA A 155 -13.46 -2.41 -50.46
C ALA A 155 -12.54 -2.55 -51.70
N GLY A 156 -12.04 -3.75 -52.02
CA GLY A 156 -11.31 -4.01 -53.27
C GLY A 156 -9.78 -4.08 -53.18
N LEU A 157 -9.17 -3.92 -51.99
CA LEU A 157 -7.71 -3.96 -51.79
C LEU A 157 -7.03 -5.17 -52.47
N GLN A 158 -7.61 -6.35 -52.31
CA GLN A 158 -7.05 -7.60 -52.85
C GLN A 158 -7.03 -7.61 -54.39
N ARG A 159 -8.04 -6.98 -55.02
CA ARG A 159 -8.18 -6.87 -56.47
C ARG A 159 -7.17 -5.86 -57.03
N ASP A 160 -7.04 -4.70 -56.39
CA ASP A 160 -6.17 -3.62 -56.85
C ASP A 160 -4.69 -3.99 -56.75
N LEU A 161 -4.29 -4.69 -55.69
CA LEU A 161 -2.91 -5.13 -55.46
C LEU A 161 -2.58 -6.51 -56.08
N LYS A 162 -3.53 -7.11 -56.81
CA LYS A 162 -3.40 -8.43 -57.46
C LYS A 162 -2.89 -9.53 -56.52
N MET A 163 -3.45 -9.61 -55.31
CA MET A 163 -2.97 -10.48 -54.24
C MET A 163 -3.68 -11.84 -54.21
N THR A 164 -2.91 -12.91 -53.99
CA THR A 164 -3.47 -14.25 -53.73
C THR A 164 -4.04 -14.35 -52.31
N ASN A 165 -4.94 -15.32 -52.07
CA ASN A 165 -5.46 -15.57 -50.72
C ASN A 165 -4.35 -15.95 -49.73
N HIS A 166 -3.32 -16.67 -50.17
CA HIS A 166 -2.17 -17.00 -49.33
C HIS A 166 -1.33 -15.77 -48.97
N GLN A 167 -1.09 -14.88 -49.95
CA GLN A 167 -0.41 -13.60 -49.72
C GLN A 167 -1.20 -12.70 -48.76
N TYR A 168 -2.54 -12.67 -48.88
CA TYR A 168 -3.39 -11.96 -47.94
C TYR A 168 -3.29 -12.52 -46.52
N SER A 169 -3.33 -13.85 -46.34
CA SER A 169 -3.16 -14.47 -45.02
C SER A 169 -1.77 -14.21 -44.43
N THR A 170 -0.74 -14.09 -45.26
CA THR A 170 0.64 -13.77 -44.83
C THR A 170 0.73 -12.35 -44.24
N LEU A 171 -0.13 -11.41 -44.66
CA LEU A 171 -0.18 -10.05 -44.10
C LEU A 171 -0.67 -9.99 -42.65
N SER A 172 -1.36 -11.02 -42.16
CA SER A 172 -1.86 -11.07 -40.79
C SER A 172 -0.80 -11.50 -39.75
N ASN A 173 0.42 -11.84 -40.19
CA ASN A 173 1.48 -12.29 -39.30
C ASN A 173 1.98 -11.14 -38.39
N SER A 174 1.67 -11.24 -37.10
CA SER A 174 2.00 -10.24 -36.07
C SER A 174 3.39 -10.41 -35.46
N VAL A 175 4.36 -10.99 -36.17
CA VAL A 175 5.70 -11.30 -35.62
C VAL A 175 6.43 -10.05 -35.08
N PRO A 176 6.42 -8.89 -35.77
CA PRO A 176 7.07 -7.68 -35.25
C PRO A 176 6.45 -7.17 -33.94
N TYR A 177 5.15 -7.39 -33.72
CA TYR A 177 4.48 -7.04 -32.46
C TYR A 177 5.08 -7.79 -31.29
N ILE A 178 5.19 -9.12 -31.43
CA ILE A 178 5.68 -10.01 -30.38
C ILE A 178 7.11 -9.64 -29.96
N VAL A 179 7.95 -9.26 -30.93
CA VAL A 179 9.35 -8.87 -30.66
C VAL A 179 9.43 -7.53 -29.93
N CYS A 180 8.59 -6.56 -30.29
CA CYS A 180 8.62 -5.21 -29.70
C CYS A 180 7.86 -5.07 -28.38
N GLU A 181 6.95 -5.99 -28.06
CA GLU A 181 6.17 -5.98 -26.81
C GLU A 181 7.05 -5.89 -25.56
N LEU A 182 7.99 -6.83 -25.37
CA LEU A 182 8.82 -6.85 -24.16
C LEU A 182 9.77 -5.62 -24.08
N PRO A 183 10.56 -5.29 -25.11
CA PRO A 183 11.43 -4.11 -25.08
C PRO A 183 10.69 -2.80 -24.78
N SER A 184 9.53 -2.58 -25.41
CA SER A 184 8.75 -1.36 -25.21
C SER A 184 8.25 -1.22 -23.76
N ASN A 185 7.83 -2.31 -23.12
CA ASN A 185 7.36 -2.27 -21.73
C ASN A 185 8.49 -2.06 -20.72
N LEU A 186 9.70 -2.53 -21.02
CA LEU A 186 10.88 -2.26 -20.18
C LEU A 186 11.31 -0.79 -20.28
N LEU A 187 11.21 -0.18 -21.49
CA LEU A 187 11.51 1.23 -21.72
C LEU A 187 10.53 2.19 -21.03
N LEU A 188 9.33 1.72 -20.71
CA LEU A 188 8.23 2.51 -20.12
C LEU A 188 8.61 3.14 -18.77
N LYS A 189 9.43 2.47 -17.96
CA LYS A 189 9.94 3.02 -16.69
C LYS A 189 11.04 4.06 -16.90
N LYS A 190 11.86 3.91 -17.95
CA LYS A 190 12.99 4.82 -18.25
C LYS A 190 12.53 6.12 -18.91
N LEU A 191 11.68 6.02 -19.92
CA LEU A 191 11.18 7.17 -20.69
C LEU A 191 9.94 7.83 -20.07
N GLY A 192 9.26 7.08 -19.20
CA GLY A 192 8.00 7.48 -18.58
C GLY A 192 6.80 7.19 -19.50
N PRO A 193 5.66 6.75 -18.93
CA PRO A 193 4.45 6.42 -19.70
C PRO A 193 3.91 7.61 -20.49
N HIS A 194 3.96 8.82 -19.91
CA HIS A 194 3.44 10.05 -20.51
C HIS A 194 4.11 10.46 -21.82
N ARG A 195 5.33 9.96 -22.12
CA ARG A 195 6.03 10.22 -23.39
C ARG A 195 5.96 9.02 -24.32
N LEU A 196 6.18 7.82 -23.77
CA LEU A 196 6.28 6.62 -24.59
C LEU A 196 4.93 6.20 -25.19
N LEU A 197 3.84 6.22 -24.41
CA LEU A 197 2.53 5.79 -24.91
C LEU A 197 1.97 6.74 -25.99
N PRO A 198 1.99 8.08 -25.81
CA PRO A 198 1.60 8.99 -26.89
C PRO A 198 2.53 8.92 -28.11
N GLY A 199 3.84 8.72 -27.89
CA GLY A 199 4.82 8.57 -28.97
C GLY A 199 4.59 7.33 -29.84
N ILE A 200 4.24 6.21 -29.22
CA ILE A 200 3.82 4.98 -29.90
C ILE A 200 2.60 5.25 -30.77
N VAL A 201 1.60 5.95 -30.24
CA VAL A 201 0.33 6.21 -30.95
C VAL A 201 0.51 7.17 -32.11
N PHE A 202 1.36 8.18 -31.94
CA PHE A 202 1.75 9.07 -33.02
C PHE A 202 2.47 8.32 -34.15
N ALA A 203 3.49 7.52 -33.82
CA ALA A 203 4.26 6.74 -34.79
C ALA A 203 3.37 5.72 -35.51
N TRP A 204 2.49 5.06 -34.76
CA TRP A 204 1.50 4.14 -35.29
C TRP A 204 0.55 4.82 -36.29
N GLY A 205 -0.13 5.91 -35.88
CA GLY A 205 -1.06 6.63 -36.76
C GLY A 205 -0.38 7.14 -38.04
N LEU A 206 0.88 7.58 -37.94
CA LEU A 206 1.67 7.99 -39.09
C LEU A 206 1.91 6.83 -40.06
N VAL A 207 2.33 5.65 -39.57
CA VAL A 207 2.53 4.46 -40.41
C VAL A 207 1.22 4.00 -41.04
N THR A 208 0.10 4.03 -40.31
CA THR A 208 -1.23 3.72 -40.85
C THR A 208 -1.62 4.67 -41.98
N ALA A 209 -1.38 5.98 -41.84
CA ALA A 209 -1.64 6.94 -42.91
C ALA A 209 -0.79 6.67 -44.16
N LEU A 210 0.48 6.28 -43.97
CA LEU A 210 1.39 5.90 -45.05
C LEU A 210 0.97 4.59 -45.74
N GLN A 211 0.30 3.67 -45.04
CA GLN A 211 -0.22 2.43 -45.61
C GLN A 211 -1.27 2.70 -46.72
N GLY A 212 -2.04 3.77 -46.60
CA GLY A 212 -2.98 4.18 -47.65
C GLY A 212 -2.31 4.73 -48.93
N LEU A 213 -0.99 4.93 -48.92
CA LEU A 213 -0.23 5.41 -50.09
C LEU A 213 0.44 4.27 -50.88
N VAL A 214 0.22 3.03 -50.48
CA VAL A 214 0.89 1.87 -51.07
C VAL A 214 0.23 1.45 -52.39
N HIS A 215 1.03 1.09 -53.38
CA HIS A 215 0.56 0.57 -54.68
C HIS A 215 1.01 -0.87 -54.98
N SER A 216 1.74 -1.52 -54.07
CA SER A 216 2.29 -2.87 -54.27
C SER A 216 2.16 -3.76 -53.04
N TYR A 217 2.12 -5.08 -53.26
CA TYR A 217 2.12 -6.07 -52.17
C TYR A 217 3.33 -5.93 -51.24
N SER A 218 4.53 -5.70 -51.80
CA SER A 218 5.76 -5.53 -51.03
C SER A 218 5.72 -4.27 -50.16
N GLY A 219 5.16 -3.17 -50.68
CA GLY A 219 4.94 -1.95 -49.88
C GLY A 219 3.94 -2.17 -48.75
N LEU A 220 2.94 -3.02 -48.96
CA LEU A 220 1.94 -3.35 -47.93
C LEU A 220 2.56 -4.22 -46.83
N ILE A 221 3.43 -5.18 -47.18
CA ILE A 221 4.21 -5.92 -46.18
C ILE A 221 5.13 -4.99 -45.38
N ALA A 222 5.86 -4.09 -46.05
CA ALA A 222 6.79 -3.19 -45.39
C ALA A 222 6.08 -2.28 -44.37
N THR A 223 4.97 -1.65 -44.78
CA THR A 223 4.15 -0.83 -43.89
C THR A 223 3.58 -1.64 -42.73
N ARG A 224 3.13 -2.88 -42.96
CA ARG A 224 2.67 -3.80 -41.90
C ARG A 224 3.77 -4.20 -40.92
N PHE A 225 5.00 -4.37 -41.40
CA PHE A 225 6.15 -4.65 -40.54
C PHE A 225 6.40 -3.49 -39.57
N PHE A 226 6.50 -2.26 -40.09
CA PHE A 226 6.69 -1.07 -39.27
C PHE A 226 5.50 -0.81 -38.34
N LEU A 227 4.28 -1.07 -38.81
CA LEU A 227 3.06 -0.97 -38.00
C LEU A 227 3.17 -1.83 -36.74
N GLY A 228 3.61 -3.08 -36.90
CA GLY A 228 3.81 -3.98 -35.77
C GLY A 228 4.93 -3.57 -34.82
N LEU A 229 6.00 -2.97 -35.33
CA LEU A 229 7.05 -2.40 -34.48
C LEU A 229 6.53 -1.22 -33.64
N THR A 230 5.68 -0.37 -34.23
CA THR A 230 5.16 0.82 -33.56
C THR A 230 4.03 0.51 -32.58
N GLU A 231 3.12 -0.41 -32.91
CA GLU A 231 1.90 -0.64 -32.11
C GLU A 231 2.14 -1.63 -30.95
N GLY A 232 3.08 -2.58 -31.07
CA GLY A 232 3.23 -3.72 -30.15
C GLY A 232 3.33 -3.37 -28.66
N GLY A 233 3.94 -2.24 -28.32
CA GLY A 233 4.11 -1.82 -26.93
C GLY A 233 2.86 -1.28 -26.23
N LEU A 234 1.79 -0.97 -26.96
CA LEU A 234 0.71 -0.11 -26.48
C LEU A 234 -0.21 -0.80 -25.45
N LEU A 235 -0.81 -1.94 -25.79
CA LEU A 235 -1.75 -2.66 -24.90
C LEU A 235 -1.13 -3.09 -23.56
N PRO A 236 0.00 -3.82 -23.53
CA PRO A 236 0.68 -4.13 -22.27
C PRO A 236 1.12 -2.85 -21.53
N GLY A 237 1.52 -1.82 -22.27
CA GLY A 237 1.91 -0.54 -21.69
C GLY A 237 0.76 0.21 -21.01
N LEU A 238 -0.45 0.15 -21.56
CA LEU A 238 -1.66 0.72 -20.95
C LEU A 238 -2.06 -0.05 -19.67
N VAL A 239 -1.94 -1.38 -19.67
CA VAL A 239 -2.20 -2.19 -18.47
C VAL A 239 -1.20 -1.86 -17.37
N LEU A 240 0.09 -1.72 -17.71
CA LEU A 240 1.11 -1.29 -16.76
C LEU A 240 0.87 0.14 -16.29
N TYR A 241 0.51 1.07 -17.18
CA TYR A 241 0.20 2.45 -16.80
C TYR A 241 -0.96 2.54 -15.82
N MET A 242 -2.04 1.78 -16.01
CA MET A 242 -3.13 1.70 -15.02
C MET A 242 -2.65 1.21 -13.65
N SER A 243 -1.65 0.32 -13.61
CA SER A 243 -1.07 -0.10 -12.34
C SER A 243 -0.35 1.02 -11.59
N TYR A 244 -0.05 2.19 -12.17
CA TYR A 244 0.52 3.33 -11.43
C TYR A 244 -0.51 4.13 -10.63
N PHE A 245 -1.80 4.02 -10.97
CA PHE A 245 -2.86 4.84 -10.37
C PHE A 245 -3.86 4.02 -9.56
N TYR A 246 -3.94 2.71 -9.81
CA TYR A 246 -4.95 1.84 -9.22
C TYR A 246 -4.36 0.70 -8.41
N ARG A 247 -5.06 0.33 -7.33
CA ARG A 247 -4.77 -0.84 -6.50
C ARG A 247 -5.10 -2.13 -7.26
N ARG A 248 -4.44 -3.24 -6.92
CA ARG A 248 -4.63 -4.55 -7.60
C ARG A 248 -6.07 -5.06 -7.62
N ASP A 249 -6.84 -4.79 -6.58
CA ASP A 249 -8.23 -5.23 -6.47
C ASP A 249 -9.23 -4.34 -7.24
N GLN A 250 -8.78 -3.20 -7.75
CA GLN A 250 -9.55 -2.26 -8.55
C GLN A 250 -9.18 -2.32 -10.04
N LEU A 251 -8.11 -3.04 -10.39
CA LEU A 251 -7.53 -3.00 -11.73
C LEU A 251 -8.43 -3.67 -12.80
N GLN A 252 -9.17 -4.74 -12.47
CA GLN A 252 -9.88 -5.51 -13.50
C GLN A 252 -11.04 -4.75 -14.14
N LEU A 253 -11.85 -4.01 -13.38
CA LEU A 253 -12.98 -3.25 -13.94
C LEU A 253 -12.49 -2.26 -15.01
N ARG A 254 -11.33 -1.65 -14.79
CA ARG A 254 -10.72 -0.65 -15.66
C ARG A 254 -10.09 -1.27 -16.90
N VAL A 255 -9.38 -2.39 -16.72
CA VAL A 255 -8.88 -3.20 -17.83
C VAL A 255 -10.05 -3.74 -18.65
N ALA A 256 -11.14 -4.19 -18.02
CA ALA A 256 -12.32 -4.68 -18.70
C ALA A 256 -13.05 -3.57 -19.45
N LEU A 257 -13.12 -2.36 -18.90
CA LEU A 257 -13.68 -1.20 -19.59
C LEU A 257 -12.84 -0.85 -20.83
N LEU A 258 -11.50 -0.85 -20.72
CA LEU A 258 -10.60 -0.68 -21.86
C LEU A 258 -10.87 -1.74 -22.95
N PHE A 259 -10.85 -3.03 -22.60
CA PHE A 259 -11.06 -4.12 -23.57
C PHE A 259 -12.48 -4.16 -24.16
N SER A 260 -13.49 -3.84 -23.36
CA SER A 260 -14.89 -3.86 -23.81
C SER A 260 -15.19 -2.71 -24.75
N ALA A 261 -14.56 -1.55 -24.53
CA ALA A 261 -14.62 -0.44 -25.48
C ALA A 261 -14.07 -0.90 -26.84
N THR A 262 -12.97 -1.67 -26.85
CA THR A 262 -12.37 -2.26 -28.06
C THR A 262 -13.33 -3.17 -28.82
N SER A 263 -14.15 -3.96 -28.11
CA SER A 263 -15.20 -4.77 -28.73
C SER A 263 -16.26 -3.92 -29.44
N LEU A 264 -16.66 -2.81 -28.81
CA LEU A 264 -17.66 -1.91 -29.36
C LEU A 264 -17.13 -1.18 -30.60
N ALA A 265 -15.84 -0.81 -30.61
CA ALA A 265 -15.17 -0.26 -31.79
C ALA A 265 -15.31 -1.13 -33.03
N GLY A 266 -15.02 -2.43 -32.90
CA GLY A 266 -15.05 -3.35 -34.03
C GLY A 266 -16.42 -3.40 -34.70
N ALA A 267 -17.50 -3.26 -33.91
CA ALA A 267 -18.87 -3.22 -34.41
C ALA A 267 -19.18 -1.95 -35.23
N PHE A 268 -18.61 -0.80 -34.87
CA PHE A 268 -18.81 0.48 -35.59
C PHE A 268 -17.78 0.74 -36.70
N SER A 269 -16.61 0.10 -36.65
CA SER A 269 -15.54 0.22 -37.66
C SER A 269 -16.04 -0.14 -39.06
N GLY A 270 -16.80 -1.24 -39.20
CA GLY A 270 -17.37 -1.64 -40.49
C GLY A 270 -18.36 -0.63 -41.08
N LEU A 271 -19.09 0.10 -40.24
CA LEU A 271 -20.04 1.14 -40.69
C LEU A 271 -19.32 2.40 -41.17
N LEU A 272 -18.27 2.86 -40.48
CA LEU A 272 -17.48 3.99 -40.97
C LEU A 272 -16.71 3.61 -42.23
N ALA A 273 -16.15 2.41 -42.30
CA ALA A 273 -15.49 1.91 -43.51
C ALA A 273 -16.46 1.95 -44.70
N ALA A 274 -17.70 1.49 -44.52
CA ALA A 274 -18.74 1.58 -45.57
C ALA A 274 -19.05 3.05 -45.96
N ALA A 275 -19.02 3.98 -45.01
CA ALA A 275 -19.20 5.40 -45.30
C ALA A 275 -18.01 6.00 -46.08
N ILE A 276 -16.77 5.68 -45.67
CA ILE A 276 -15.53 6.16 -46.29
C ILE A 276 -15.35 5.59 -47.69
N VAL A 277 -15.78 4.36 -47.95
CA VAL A 277 -15.71 3.73 -49.28
C VAL A 277 -16.48 4.54 -50.34
N ASN A 278 -17.46 5.37 -49.97
CA ASN A 278 -18.11 6.27 -50.93
C ASN A 278 -17.18 7.37 -51.48
N LEU A 279 -15.98 7.53 -50.92
CA LEU A 279 -14.91 8.39 -51.46
C LEU A 279 -14.07 7.69 -52.54
N ASP A 280 -14.48 6.51 -53.00
CA ASP A 280 -13.81 5.81 -54.09
C ASP A 280 -13.69 6.69 -55.35
N GLY A 281 -12.49 6.72 -55.93
CA GLY A 281 -12.18 7.55 -57.12
C GLY A 281 -11.94 9.03 -56.84
N ARG A 282 -12.21 9.56 -55.62
CA ARG A 282 -11.85 10.94 -55.26
C ARG A 282 -10.32 11.11 -55.23
N HIS A 283 -9.83 12.13 -55.93
CA HIS A 283 -8.40 12.42 -56.12
C HIS A 283 -7.59 11.23 -56.71
N GLY A 284 -8.23 10.37 -57.51
CA GLY A 284 -7.56 9.25 -58.15
C GLY A 284 -7.10 8.14 -57.19
N ARG A 285 -7.69 8.06 -55.99
CA ARG A 285 -7.38 7.02 -54.99
C ARG A 285 -8.55 6.07 -54.79
N PRO A 286 -8.27 4.78 -54.60
CA PRO A 286 -9.31 3.80 -54.32
C PRO A 286 -9.89 4.00 -52.91
N GLY A 287 -11.15 3.64 -52.70
CA GLY A 287 -11.88 3.84 -51.44
C GLY A 287 -11.18 3.21 -50.23
N TRP A 288 -10.47 2.09 -50.42
CA TRP A 288 -9.71 1.45 -49.34
C TRP A 288 -8.51 2.28 -48.85
N ALA A 289 -7.90 3.10 -49.71
CA ALA A 289 -6.77 3.96 -49.33
C ALA A 289 -7.23 5.07 -48.38
N TRP A 290 -8.44 5.61 -48.60
CA TRP A 290 -9.04 6.64 -47.76
C TRP A 290 -9.33 6.16 -46.33
N ILE A 291 -9.65 4.88 -46.15
CA ILE A 291 -9.83 4.27 -44.82
C ILE A 291 -8.53 4.44 -44.00
N PHE A 292 -7.39 4.04 -44.56
CA PHE A 292 -6.10 4.13 -43.86
C PHE A 292 -5.62 5.56 -43.66
N ILE A 293 -5.81 6.45 -44.64
CA ILE A 293 -5.35 7.84 -44.55
C ILE A 293 -6.12 8.60 -43.47
N LEU A 294 -7.46 8.57 -43.51
CA LEU A 294 -8.28 9.36 -42.58
C LEU A 294 -8.10 8.88 -41.14
N GLU A 295 -8.10 7.58 -40.93
CA GLU A 295 -7.98 6.99 -39.61
C GLU A 295 -6.55 7.10 -39.05
N GLY A 296 -5.53 6.95 -39.89
CA GLY A 296 -4.13 7.15 -39.51
C GLY A 296 -3.82 8.60 -39.12
N VAL A 297 -4.26 9.57 -39.92
CA VAL A 297 -4.08 11.00 -39.61
C VAL A 297 -4.78 11.39 -38.31
N PHE A 298 -6.03 10.93 -38.13
CA PHE A 298 -6.76 11.18 -36.89
C PHE A 298 -6.03 10.60 -35.67
N THR A 299 -5.52 9.37 -35.79
CA THR A 299 -4.74 8.70 -34.73
C THR A 299 -3.44 9.44 -34.43
N ALA A 300 -2.72 9.92 -35.44
CA ALA A 300 -1.48 10.66 -35.27
C ALA A 300 -1.71 12.00 -34.54
N LEU A 301 -2.71 12.78 -34.97
CA LEU A 301 -3.08 14.05 -34.31
C LEU A 301 -3.50 13.82 -32.84
N PHE A 302 -4.21 12.73 -32.58
CA PHE A 302 -4.58 12.36 -31.22
C PHE A 302 -3.35 11.97 -30.37
N GLY A 303 -2.41 11.19 -30.92
CA GLY A 303 -1.15 10.88 -30.26
C GLY A 303 -0.37 12.15 -29.88
N LEU A 304 -0.34 13.14 -30.76
CA LEU A 304 0.27 14.45 -30.49
C LEU A 304 -0.45 15.21 -29.37
N PHE A 305 -1.79 15.19 -29.35
CA PHE A 305 -2.58 15.79 -28.28
C PHE A 305 -2.38 15.09 -26.93
N ALA A 306 -2.30 13.75 -26.93
CA ALA A 306 -2.13 12.94 -25.73
C ALA A 306 -0.81 13.21 -24.99
N PHE A 307 0.24 13.69 -25.68
CA PHE A 307 1.49 14.13 -25.05
C PHE A 307 1.29 15.25 -24.02
N PHE A 308 0.29 16.12 -24.21
CA PHE A 308 0.05 17.26 -23.32
C PHE A 308 -0.90 16.94 -22.17
N VAL A 309 -1.72 15.89 -22.31
CA VAL A 309 -2.82 15.59 -21.38
C VAL A 309 -2.50 14.43 -20.45
N MET A 310 -1.61 13.51 -20.82
CA MET A 310 -1.35 12.29 -20.06
C MET A 310 -0.47 12.56 -18.80
N PRO A 311 -0.99 12.36 -17.57
CA PRO A 311 -0.21 12.56 -16.34
C PRO A 311 0.79 11.42 -16.10
N SER A 312 1.94 11.70 -15.49
CA SER A 312 2.92 10.65 -15.16
C SER A 312 2.79 10.08 -13.75
N SER A 313 2.10 10.78 -12.85
CA SER A 313 1.90 10.37 -11.45
C SER A 313 0.59 10.91 -10.87
N PRO A 314 0.07 10.34 -9.77
CA PRO A 314 -1.15 10.84 -9.11
C PRO A 314 -1.09 12.33 -8.73
N ARG A 315 0.11 12.89 -8.51
CA ARG A 315 0.33 14.32 -8.23
C ARG A 315 0.07 15.25 -9.41
N GLN A 316 0.21 14.76 -10.64
CA GLN A 316 0.03 15.55 -11.86
C GLN A 316 -1.40 15.50 -12.40
N VAL A 317 -2.29 14.74 -11.76
CA VAL A 317 -3.68 14.64 -12.20
C VAL A 317 -4.41 15.93 -11.86
N ILE A 318 -4.99 16.57 -12.87
CA ILE A 318 -5.70 17.84 -12.75
C ILE A 318 -6.92 17.67 -11.82
N GLY A 319 -7.03 18.49 -10.78
CA GLY A 319 -8.21 18.51 -9.90
C GLY A 319 -8.18 17.54 -8.71
N LEU A 320 -7.05 16.88 -8.45
CA LEU A 320 -6.81 16.22 -7.16
C LEU A 320 -6.28 17.21 -6.12
N SER A 321 -6.83 17.16 -4.91
CA SER A 321 -6.31 17.86 -3.73
C SER A 321 -5.10 17.13 -3.14
N GLU A 322 -4.25 17.82 -2.38
CA GLU A 322 -3.07 17.22 -1.74
C GLU A 322 -3.44 16.04 -0.82
N ALA A 323 -4.53 16.16 -0.06
CA ALA A 323 -5.05 15.09 0.79
C ALA A 323 -5.49 13.85 -0.02
N GLU A 324 -6.19 14.05 -1.15
CA GLU A 324 -6.59 12.96 -2.05
C GLU A 324 -5.37 12.28 -2.70
N THR A 325 -4.36 13.07 -3.07
CA THR A 325 -3.13 12.56 -3.67
C THR A 325 -2.32 11.74 -2.67
N GLU A 326 -2.18 12.18 -1.43
CA GLU A 326 -1.44 11.42 -0.41
C GLU A 326 -2.18 10.13 -0.04
N ALA A 327 -3.52 10.17 0.08
CA ALA A 327 -4.31 8.97 0.33
C ALA A 327 -4.16 7.89 -0.77
N ILE A 328 -3.99 8.30 -2.03
CA ILE A 328 -3.71 7.37 -3.14
C ILE A 328 -2.27 6.88 -3.11
N ASN A 329 -1.29 7.74 -2.87
CA ASN A 329 0.11 7.32 -2.77
C ASN A 329 0.32 6.33 -1.61
N GLU A 330 -0.32 6.59 -0.47
CA GLU A 330 -0.33 5.69 0.68
C GLU A 330 -0.98 4.35 0.32
N MET A 331 -2.13 4.36 -0.35
CA MET A 331 -2.78 3.14 -0.83
C MET A 331 -1.88 2.32 -1.77
N LEU A 332 -1.16 2.98 -2.68
CA LEU A 332 -0.25 2.32 -3.63
C LEU A 332 1.00 1.77 -2.92
N ARG A 333 1.54 2.48 -1.93
CA ARG A 333 2.65 2.03 -1.08
C ARG A 333 2.28 0.80 -0.25
N LEU A 334 1.08 0.79 0.36
CA LEU A 334 0.58 -0.36 1.11
C LEU A 334 0.39 -1.60 0.25
N ASP A 335 0.13 -1.42 -1.05
CA ASP A 335 0.04 -2.53 -2.01
C ASP A 335 1.44 -2.95 -2.53
N GLY A 336 2.52 -2.31 -2.10
CA GLY A 336 3.89 -2.54 -2.59
C GLY A 336 4.05 -2.14 -4.07
N ASN A 337 3.28 -1.15 -4.50
CA ASN A 337 3.19 -0.68 -5.88
C ASN A 337 3.66 0.78 -5.99
N ASP A 338 4.81 1.03 -5.42
CA ASP A 338 5.47 2.32 -5.33
C ASP A 338 5.96 2.72 -6.73
N GLY A 339 5.05 3.22 -7.58
CA GLY A 339 5.37 3.68 -8.93
C GLY A 339 6.48 4.75 -8.97
N THR A 340 6.71 5.41 -7.83
CA THR A 340 7.71 6.46 -7.57
C THR A 340 9.03 5.95 -6.99
N GLY A 341 9.13 4.68 -6.60
CA GLY A 341 10.39 4.10 -6.14
C GLY A 341 11.39 4.02 -7.30
N HIS A 342 12.60 4.56 -7.11
CA HIS A 342 13.74 4.32 -7.98
C HIS A 342 14.19 2.85 -7.83
N GLU A 343 13.42 1.91 -8.39
CA GLU A 343 13.88 0.53 -8.54
C GLU A 343 14.93 0.48 -9.67
N PRO A 344 16.19 0.10 -9.36
CA PRO A 344 17.21 -0.05 -10.39
C PRO A 344 16.82 -1.15 -11.35
N PHE A 345 17.11 -0.95 -12.64
CA PHE A 345 16.87 -1.97 -13.66
C PHE A 345 17.71 -3.23 -13.36
N SER A 346 17.05 -4.38 -13.29
CA SER A 346 17.69 -5.66 -13.01
C SER A 346 17.26 -6.73 -14.02
N TRP A 347 18.22 -7.26 -14.77
CA TRP A 347 18.01 -8.42 -15.65
C TRP A 347 17.57 -9.66 -14.86
N SER A 348 18.00 -9.80 -13.60
CA SER A 348 17.56 -10.91 -12.75
C SER A 348 16.05 -10.88 -12.54
N SER A 349 15.45 -9.70 -12.33
CA SER A 349 13.99 -9.56 -12.16
C SER A 349 13.20 -9.89 -13.43
N VAL A 350 13.79 -9.64 -14.60
CA VAL A 350 13.21 -10.03 -15.91
C VAL A 350 13.22 -11.55 -16.05
N PHE A 351 14.36 -12.21 -15.83
CA PHE A 351 14.47 -13.67 -15.89
C PHE A 351 13.65 -14.39 -14.82
N ASP A 352 13.44 -13.76 -13.66
CA ASP A 352 12.57 -14.27 -12.61
C ASP A 352 11.09 -14.37 -13.04
N ALA A 353 10.64 -13.54 -13.99
CA ALA A 353 9.30 -13.67 -14.55
C ALA A 353 9.14 -14.96 -15.36
N PHE A 354 10.16 -15.33 -16.15
CA PHE A 354 10.17 -16.56 -16.94
C PHE A 354 10.27 -17.83 -16.10
N LYS A 355 10.81 -17.74 -14.88
CA LYS A 355 10.92 -18.86 -13.94
C LYS A 355 9.72 -18.98 -13.00
N ALA A 356 8.86 -17.98 -12.94
CA ALA A 356 7.73 -17.94 -12.01
C ALA A 356 6.59 -18.87 -12.49
N PRO A 357 6.26 -19.95 -11.75
CA PRO A 357 5.24 -20.90 -12.20
C PRO A 357 3.85 -20.27 -12.34
N GLN A 358 3.51 -19.29 -11.49
CA GLN A 358 2.26 -18.54 -11.60
C GLN A 358 2.13 -17.78 -12.93
N VAL A 359 3.24 -17.23 -13.46
CA VAL A 359 3.25 -16.51 -14.74
C VAL A 359 3.09 -17.50 -15.88
N LEU A 360 3.87 -18.59 -15.88
CA LEU A 360 3.82 -19.61 -16.92
C LEU A 360 2.45 -20.32 -16.99
N LEU A 361 1.85 -20.62 -15.84
CA LEU A 361 0.52 -21.24 -15.79
C LEU A 361 -0.57 -20.31 -16.35
N LEU A 362 -0.44 -18.99 -16.19
CA LEU A 362 -1.36 -18.01 -16.76
C LEU A 362 -1.15 -17.78 -18.27
N CYS A 363 0.04 -18.04 -18.80
CA CYS A 363 0.33 -17.90 -20.24
C CYS A 363 -0.49 -18.86 -21.12
N ILE A 364 -0.75 -20.08 -20.63
CA ILE A 364 -1.51 -21.11 -21.37
C ILE A 364 -2.97 -20.68 -21.64
N PRO A 365 -3.79 -20.29 -20.63
CA PRO A 365 -5.13 -19.80 -20.90
C PRO A 365 -5.13 -18.47 -21.67
N LEU A 366 -4.10 -17.63 -21.57
CA LEU A 366 -3.95 -16.45 -22.43
C LEU A 366 -3.77 -16.81 -23.91
N PHE A 367 -3.02 -17.87 -24.21
CA PHE A 367 -2.93 -18.41 -25.56
C PHE A 367 -4.28 -18.92 -26.06
N PHE A 368 -5.01 -19.71 -25.26
CA PHE A 368 -6.37 -20.17 -25.62
C PHE A 368 -7.35 -19.01 -25.81
N SER A 369 -7.27 -17.99 -24.96
CA SER A 369 -8.05 -16.76 -25.10
C SER A 369 -7.66 -16.02 -26.38
N GLY A 370 -6.37 -15.98 -26.76
CA GLY A 370 -5.91 -15.40 -28.02
C GLY A 370 -6.47 -16.10 -29.25
N VAL A 371 -6.42 -17.44 -29.30
CA VAL A 371 -6.96 -18.24 -30.41
C VAL A 371 -8.45 -17.93 -30.63
N THR A 372 -9.23 -17.93 -29.55
CA THR A 372 -10.68 -17.71 -29.60
C THR A 372 -11.05 -16.25 -29.87
N LEU A 373 -10.38 -15.29 -29.22
CA LEU A 373 -10.65 -13.85 -29.32
C LEU A 373 -10.38 -13.33 -30.72
N PHE A 374 -9.18 -13.56 -31.24
CA PHE A 374 -8.81 -13.10 -32.58
C PHE A 374 -9.61 -13.82 -33.67
N GLY A 375 -10.00 -15.08 -33.43
CA GLY A 375 -10.84 -15.82 -34.36
C GLY A 375 -12.22 -15.20 -34.52
N LEU A 376 -12.85 -14.82 -33.41
CA LEU A 376 -14.10 -14.07 -33.48
C LEU A 376 -13.89 -12.64 -34.00
N ALA A 377 -12.81 -11.96 -33.59
CA ALA A 377 -12.55 -10.58 -34.02
C ALA A 377 -12.39 -10.46 -35.56
N PHE A 378 -11.62 -11.35 -36.19
CA PHE A 378 -11.35 -11.26 -37.62
C PHE A 378 -12.45 -11.88 -38.50
N PHE A 379 -13.12 -12.92 -38.00
CA PHE A 379 -14.03 -13.72 -38.82
C PHE A 379 -15.50 -13.59 -38.43
N ALA A 380 -15.88 -12.84 -37.37
CA ALA A 380 -17.29 -12.64 -37.01
C ALA A 380 -18.14 -12.08 -38.17
N PRO A 381 -17.71 -11.05 -38.93
CA PRO A 381 -18.48 -10.58 -40.09
C PRO A 381 -18.64 -11.68 -41.14
N SER A 382 -17.58 -12.45 -41.41
CA SER A 382 -17.62 -13.57 -42.36
C SER A 382 -18.56 -14.71 -41.91
N ILE A 383 -18.56 -15.03 -40.61
CA ILE A 383 -19.47 -16.02 -40.00
C ILE A 383 -20.92 -15.54 -40.11
N VAL A 384 -21.21 -14.26 -39.86
CA VAL A 384 -22.56 -13.72 -40.02
C VAL A 384 -22.96 -13.66 -41.50
N ASN A 385 -22.02 -13.34 -42.39
CA ASN A 385 -22.27 -13.31 -43.83
C ASN A 385 -22.64 -14.70 -44.37
N SER A 386 -21.99 -15.75 -43.87
CA SER A 386 -22.29 -17.14 -44.28
C SER A 386 -23.70 -17.60 -43.87
N LEU A 387 -24.40 -16.85 -43.01
CA LEU A 387 -25.83 -17.05 -42.69
C LEU A 387 -26.79 -16.49 -43.75
N GLY A 388 -26.27 -15.88 -44.83
CA GLY A 388 -27.06 -15.38 -45.96
C GLY A 388 -27.60 -13.97 -45.81
N TYR A 389 -26.95 -13.10 -45.02
CA TYR A 389 -27.27 -11.68 -44.95
C TYR A 389 -26.50 -10.88 -46.02
N SER A 390 -27.06 -9.75 -46.48
CA SER A 390 -26.35 -8.81 -47.36
C SER A 390 -25.15 -8.17 -46.64
N PRO A 391 -24.08 -7.71 -47.31
CA PRO A 391 -22.89 -7.14 -46.66
C PRO A 391 -23.17 -6.04 -45.63
N VAL A 392 -24.05 -5.08 -45.93
CA VAL A 392 -24.42 -3.99 -45.00
C VAL A 392 -25.18 -4.54 -43.79
N ARG A 393 -26.16 -5.42 -44.03
CA ARG A 393 -26.91 -6.09 -42.97
C ARG A 393 -26.03 -6.99 -42.12
N THR A 394 -25.03 -7.66 -42.69
CA THR A 394 -24.05 -8.47 -41.96
C THR A 394 -23.31 -7.62 -40.93
N GLN A 395 -22.81 -6.44 -41.32
CA GLN A 395 -22.13 -5.53 -40.40
C GLN A 395 -23.07 -4.99 -39.31
N LEU A 396 -24.35 -4.77 -39.63
CA LEU A 396 -25.32 -4.37 -38.60
C LEU A 396 -25.65 -5.52 -37.63
N MET A 397 -25.70 -6.76 -38.14
CA MET A 397 -26.05 -7.94 -37.35
C MET A 397 -24.89 -8.41 -36.45
N THR A 398 -23.66 -7.96 -36.64
CA THR A 398 -22.55 -8.23 -35.70
C THR A 398 -22.62 -7.34 -34.46
N VAL A 399 -23.24 -6.15 -34.54
CA VAL A 399 -23.32 -5.18 -33.43
C VAL A 399 -23.99 -5.75 -32.16
N PRO A 400 -25.16 -6.43 -32.22
CA PRO A 400 -25.86 -6.84 -31.00
C PRO A 400 -25.08 -7.84 -30.13
N PRO A 401 -24.45 -8.91 -30.67
CA PRO A 401 -23.58 -9.78 -29.87
C PRO A 401 -22.42 -9.05 -29.17
N TYR A 402 -21.80 -8.05 -29.83
CA TYR A 402 -20.74 -7.23 -29.22
C TYR A 402 -21.28 -6.30 -28.12
N ALA A 403 -22.46 -5.71 -28.31
CA ALA A 403 -23.11 -4.90 -27.28
C ALA A 403 -23.45 -5.73 -26.03
N VAL A 404 -23.94 -6.96 -26.20
CA VAL A 404 -24.15 -7.89 -25.08
C VAL A 404 -22.83 -8.24 -24.41
N SER A 405 -21.77 -8.44 -25.19
CA SER A 405 -20.43 -8.68 -24.63
C SER A 405 -19.93 -7.52 -23.78
N PHE A 406 -20.14 -6.28 -24.22
CA PHE A 406 -19.76 -5.10 -23.44
C PHE A 406 -20.42 -5.11 -22.05
N VAL A 407 -21.74 -5.34 -21.99
CA VAL A 407 -22.48 -5.38 -20.71
C VAL A 407 -22.01 -6.55 -19.85
N VAL A 408 -21.89 -7.75 -20.42
CA VAL A 408 -21.49 -8.97 -19.68
C VAL A 408 -20.06 -8.83 -19.14
N SER A 409 -19.12 -8.33 -19.94
CA SER A 409 -17.73 -8.12 -19.53
C SER A 409 -17.64 -7.16 -18.35
N LEU A 410 -18.37 -6.05 -18.36
CA LEU A 410 -18.39 -5.08 -17.26
C LEU A 410 -19.02 -5.65 -15.99
N VAL A 411 -20.15 -6.36 -16.11
CA VAL A 411 -20.82 -7.00 -14.95
C VAL A 411 -19.92 -8.04 -14.31
N LEU A 412 -19.29 -8.91 -15.11
CA LEU A 412 -18.38 -9.93 -14.61
C LEU A 412 -17.11 -9.33 -14.02
N ALA A 413 -16.58 -8.25 -14.60
CA ALA A 413 -15.43 -7.53 -14.04
C ALA A 413 -15.75 -6.87 -12.70
N TYR A 414 -16.92 -6.25 -12.57
CA TYR A 414 -17.40 -5.68 -11.31
C TYR A 414 -17.55 -6.75 -10.23
N ILE A 415 -18.16 -7.90 -10.56
CA ILE A 415 -18.28 -9.04 -9.64
C ILE A 415 -16.88 -9.56 -9.25
N SER A 416 -15.97 -9.65 -10.22
CA SER A 416 -14.61 -10.14 -9.99
C SER A 416 -13.82 -9.24 -9.03
N ASP A 417 -13.88 -7.91 -9.20
CA ASP A 417 -13.23 -6.95 -8.29
C ASP A 417 -13.91 -6.94 -6.91
N ARG A 418 -15.25 -6.91 -6.87
CA ARG A 418 -16.01 -6.83 -5.61
C ARG A 418 -15.76 -8.02 -4.70
N TYR A 419 -15.71 -9.23 -5.27
CA TYR A 419 -15.52 -10.47 -4.50
C TYR A 419 -14.08 -11.00 -4.57
N LYS A 420 -13.19 -10.35 -5.31
CA LYS A 420 -11.80 -10.79 -5.56
C LYS A 420 -11.74 -12.23 -6.13
N LEU A 421 -12.69 -12.56 -6.99
CA LEU A 421 -12.87 -13.89 -7.60
C LEU A 421 -12.41 -13.85 -9.07
N ARG A 422 -11.13 -14.15 -9.32
CA ARG A 422 -10.57 -14.17 -10.68
C ARG A 422 -10.83 -15.50 -11.39
N GLY A 423 -10.41 -16.62 -10.79
CA GLY A 423 -10.58 -17.95 -11.38
C GLY A 423 -12.02 -18.41 -11.57
N PRO A 424 -12.96 -18.19 -10.61
CA PRO A 424 -14.36 -18.56 -10.83
C PRO A 424 -15.02 -17.77 -11.97
N VAL A 425 -14.67 -16.49 -12.13
CA VAL A 425 -15.15 -15.66 -13.24
C VAL A 425 -14.60 -16.20 -14.57
N LEU A 426 -13.30 -16.53 -14.63
CA LEU A 426 -12.71 -17.16 -15.81
C LEU A 426 -13.42 -18.48 -16.16
N PHE A 427 -13.68 -19.34 -15.16
CA PHE A 427 -14.41 -20.59 -15.36
C PHE A 427 -15.82 -20.36 -15.94
N VAL A 428 -16.58 -19.41 -15.38
CA VAL A 428 -17.92 -19.06 -15.89
C VAL A 428 -17.85 -18.57 -17.33
N THR A 429 -16.89 -17.70 -17.66
CA THR A 429 -16.72 -17.20 -19.04
C THR A 429 -16.37 -18.31 -20.03
N GLY A 430 -15.51 -19.25 -19.61
CA GLY A 430 -15.16 -20.43 -20.42
C GLY A 430 -16.36 -21.36 -20.64
N VAL A 431 -17.22 -21.56 -19.63
CA VAL A 431 -18.46 -22.36 -19.78
C VAL A 431 -19.43 -21.73 -20.77
N ILE A 432 -19.60 -20.40 -20.69
CA ILE A 432 -20.45 -19.65 -21.63
C ILE A 432 -19.91 -19.77 -23.06
N ALA A 433 -18.60 -19.58 -23.26
CA ALA A 433 -17.96 -19.72 -24.57
C ALA A 433 -18.09 -21.16 -25.11
N THR A 434 -17.84 -22.17 -24.27
CA THR A 434 -17.94 -23.59 -24.61
C THR A 434 -19.36 -23.94 -25.06
N ALA A 435 -20.38 -23.47 -24.34
CA ALA A 435 -21.78 -23.67 -24.72
C ALA A 435 -22.09 -23.02 -26.09
N GLY A 436 -21.59 -21.81 -26.33
CA GLY A 436 -21.74 -21.12 -27.61
C GLY A 436 -21.14 -21.88 -28.78
N TYR A 437 -19.88 -22.32 -28.66
CA TYR A 437 -19.22 -23.09 -29.72
C TYR A 437 -19.84 -24.48 -29.94
N ALA A 438 -20.32 -25.14 -28.88
CA ALA A 438 -21.00 -26.43 -28.99
C ALA A 438 -22.35 -26.31 -29.73
N ILE A 439 -23.11 -25.25 -29.47
CA ILE A 439 -24.36 -24.96 -30.21
C ILE A 439 -24.05 -24.67 -31.68
N TYR A 440 -23.02 -23.86 -31.96
CA TYR A 440 -22.64 -23.55 -33.35
C TYR A 440 -22.21 -24.80 -34.14
N LEU A 441 -21.51 -25.74 -33.50
CA LEU A 441 -21.04 -26.96 -34.15
C LEU A 441 -22.16 -27.97 -34.43
N THR A 442 -23.17 -28.04 -33.56
CA THR A 442 -24.23 -29.07 -33.64
C THR A 442 -25.45 -28.64 -34.44
N GLN A 443 -25.70 -27.34 -34.56
CA GLN A 443 -26.94 -26.83 -35.14
C GLN A 443 -26.78 -26.42 -36.60
N THR A 444 -27.88 -26.52 -37.35
CA THR A 444 -27.92 -26.17 -38.78
C THR A 444 -28.82 -24.98 -39.08
N ASN A 445 -29.71 -24.61 -38.14
CA ASN A 445 -30.67 -23.53 -38.30
C ASN A 445 -29.98 -22.16 -38.18
N ARG A 446 -30.17 -21.29 -39.18
CA ARG A 446 -29.60 -19.93 -39.26
C ARG A 446 -29.84 -19.08 -38.00
N HIS A 447 -31.01 -19.18 -37.38
CA HIS A 447 -31.38 -18.36 -36.22
C HIS A 447 -30.66 -18.85 -34.96
N VAL A 448 -30.48 -20.17 -34.84
CA VAL A 448 -29.78 -20.79 -33.72
C VAL A 448 -28.26 -20.56 -33.84
N LEU A 449 -27.72 -20.60 -35.06
CA LEU A 449 -26.33 -20.23 -35.33
C LEU A 449 -26.06 -18.78 -34.95
N TYR A 450 -26.93 -17.84 -35.33
CA TYR A 450 -26.83 -16.46 -34.90
C TYR A 450 -26.97 -16.32 -33.37
N GLY A 451 -27.93 -17.03 -32.77
CA GLY A 451 -28.11 -17.04 -31.31
C GLY A 451 -26.88 -17.56 -30.55
N SER A 452 -26.11 -18.49 -31.14
CA SER A 452 -24.88 -18.98 -30.51
C SER A 452 -23.79 -17.90 -30.37
N LEU A 453 -23.80 -16.86 -31.22
CA LEU A 453 -22.84 -15.74 -31.13
C LEU A 453 -23.04 -14.91 -29.86
N PHE A 454 -24.26 -14.85 -29.32
CA PHE A 454 -24.57 -14.21 -28.04
C PHE A 454 -24.00 -14.96 -26.83
N LEU A 455 -23.44 -16.16 -27.02
CA LEU A 455 -22.70 -16.89 -26.00
C LEU A 455 -21.20 -16.89 -26.32
N GLN A 456 -20.83 -17.11 -27.58
CA GLN A 456 -19.41 -17.13 -28.00
C GLN A 456 -18.72 -15.79 -27.71
N ILE A 457 -19.26 -14.68 -28.21
CA ILE A 457 -18.61 -13.37 -28.12
C ILE A 457 -18.52 -12.91 -26.64
N PRO A 458 -19.61 -12.87 -25.85
CA PRO A 458 -19.51 -12.46 -24.45
C PRO A 458 -18.59 -13.34 -23.62
N GLY A 459 -18.59 -14.66 -23.82
CA GLY A 459 -17.71 -15.58 -23.09
C GLY A 459 -16.23 -15.32 -23.36
N VAL A 460 -15.86 -15.16 -24.63
CA VAL A 460 -14.45 -14.98 -25.04
C VAL A 460 -13.93 -13.58 -24.76
N TYR A 461 -14.72 -12.54 -24.97
CA TYR A 461 -14.29 -11.16 -24.72
C TYR A 461 -14.25 -10.81 -23.22
N SER A 462 -14.94 -11.56 -22.37
CA SER A 462 -14.85 -11.42 -20.91
C SER A 462 -13.63 -12.13 -20.30
N SER A 463 -13.08 -13.16 -20.97
CA SER A 463 -11.94 -13.91 -20.44
C SER A 463 -10.62 -13.14 -20.55
N ALA A 464 -10.40 -12.44 -21.66
CA ALA A 464 -9.17 -11.66 -21.90
C ALA A 464 -8.86 -10.62 -20.81
N PRO A 465 -9.76 -9.68 -20.45
CA PRO A 465 -9.47 -8.69 -19.42
C PRO A 465 -9.27 -9.31 -18.03
N THR A 466 -9.97 -10.41 -17.74
CA THR A 466 -9.81 -11.16 -16.48
C THR A 466 -8.40 -11.73 -16.38
N LEU A 467 -7.90 -12.36 -17.45
CA LEU A 467 -6.55 -12.92 -17.51
C LEU A 467 -5.46 -11.85 -17.43
N SER A 468 -5.62 -10.72 -18.16
CA SER A 468 -4.66 -9.61 -18.13
C SER A 468 -4.54 -8.99 -16.73
N ALA A 469 -5.65 -8.73 -16.06
CA ALA A 469 -5.64 -8.21 -14.69
C ALA A 469 -5.07 -9.24 -13.70
N TRP A 470 -5.37 -10.53 -13.89
CA TRP A 470 -4.86 -11.59 -13.02
C TRP A 470 -3.35 -11.76 -13.12
N MET A 471 -2.78 -11.60 -14.32
CA MET A 471 -1.33 -11.57 -14.52
C MET A 471 -0.66 -10.40 -13.79
N ALA A 472 -1.17 -9.18 -13.99
CA ALA A 472 -0.62 -7.98 -13.36
C ALA A 472 -0.68 -8.04 -11.83
N ASN A 473 -1.69 -8.70 -11.27
CA ASN A 473 -1.89 -8.81 -9.83
C ASN A 473 -0.98 -9.82 -9.13
N ASN A 474 -0.41 -10.78 -9.85
CA ASN A 474 0.38 -11.88 -9.26
C ASN A 474 1.89 -11.73 -9.48
N ALA A 475 2.35 -10.61 -10.04
CA ALA A 475 3.76 -10.38 -10.33
C ALA A 475 4.25 -9.07 -9.68
N LEU A 476 5.29 -9.19 -8.83
CA LEU A 476 6.11 -8.12 -8.25
C LEU A 476 7.54 -8.61 -8.13
N PRO A 477 8.56 -7.73 -8.16
CA PRO A 477 8.53 -6.25 -8.26
C PRO A 477 8.20 -5.70 -9.66
N TYR A 478 8.36 -4.38 -9.90
CA TYR A 478 7.90 -3.71 -11.13
C TYR A 478 8.41 -4.38 -12.42
N TYR A 479 9.72 -4.61 -12.56
CA TYR A 479 10.28 -5.18 -13.80
C TYR A 479 9.83 -6.63 -14.05
N LYS A 480 9.59 -7.40 -12.99
CA LYS A 480 8.98 -8.73 -13.10
C LYS A 480 7.53 -8.63 -13.57
N ARG A 481 6.76 -7.68 -13.02
CA ARG A 481 5.38 -7.41 -13.46
C ARG A 481 5.32 -6.96 -14.91
N ALA A 482 6.17 -6.02 -15.31
CA ALA A 482 6.26 -5.52 -16.68
C ALA A 482 6.57 -6.65 -17.67
N THR A 483 7.50 -7.52 -17.30
CA THR A 483 7.86 -8.71 -18.09
C THR A 483 6.70 -9.72 -18.13
N ALA A 484 6.05 -10.01 -17.00
CA ALA A 484 4.93 -10.94 -16.93
C ALA A 484 3.72 -10.48 -17.77
N VAL A 485 3.39 -9.19 -17.72
CA VAL A 485 2.34 -8.60 -18.55
C VAL A 485 2.74 -8.64 -20.03
N ALA A 486 3.98 -8.31 -20.40
CA ALA A 486 4.41 -8.41 -21.79
C ALA A 486 4.34 -9.85 -22.34
N ILE A 487 4.85 -10.84 -21.60
CA ILE A 487 4.78 -12.26 -22.01
C ILE A 487 3.33 -12.73 -22.15
N ALA A 488 2.43 -12.26 -21.27
CA ALA A 488 1.01 -12.58 -21.37
C ALA A 488 0.41 -12.19 -22.72
N PHE A 489 0.72 -10.98 -23.22
CA PHE A 489 0.26 -10.51 -24.52
C PHE A 489 0.97 -11.22 -25.68
N VAL A 490 2.25 -11.59 -25.53
CA VAL A 490 2.97 -12.43 -26.50
C VAL A 490 2.24 -13.75 -26.71
N PHE A 491 1.87 -14.45 -25.63
CA PHE A 491 1.12 -15.71 -25.74
C PHE A 491 -0.27 -15.51 -26.35
N SER A 492 -0.95 -14.40 -26.04
CA SER A 492 -2.22 -14.06 -26.66
C SER A 492 -2.07 -13.82 -28.18
N ASN A 493 -1.04 -13.09 -28.60
CA ASN A 493 -0.74 -12.84 -30.00
C ASN A 493 -0.28 -14.10 -30.76
N LEU A 494 0.46 -15.01 -30.13
CA LEU A 494 0.75 -16.34 -30.68
C LEU A 494 -0.53 -17.13 -30.96
N GLY A 495 -1.52 -17.05 -30.04
CA GLY A 495 -2.85 -17.61 -30.27
C GLY A 495 -3.57 -16.95 -31.46
N GLY A 496 -3.41 -15.62 -31.61
CA GLY A 496 -3.93 -14.87 -32.75
C GLY A 496 -3.36 -15.31 -34.10
N ILE A 497 -2.05 -15.60 -34.15
CA ILE A 497 -1.41 -16.17 -35.34
C ILE A 497 -2.09 -17.49 -35.69
N VAL A 498 -2.18 -18.44 -34.75
CA VAL A 498 -2.87 -19.72 -35.00
C VAL A 498 -4.30 -19.50 -35.51
N SER A 499 -5.02 -18.54 -34.92
CA SER A 499 -6.39 -18.20 -35.32
C SER A 499 -6.51 -17.76 -36.78
N THR A 500 -5.52 -17.07 -37.34
CA THR A 500 -5.58 -16.63 -38.75
C THR A 500 -5.44 -17.76 -39.76
N TRP A 501 -4.80 -18.87 -39.40
CA TRP A 501 -4.56 -20.00 -40.30
C TRP A 501 -5.66 -21.08 -40.27
N ILE A 502 -6.56 -21.04 -39.28
CA ILE A 502 -7.55 -22.11 -39.03
C ILE A 502 -8.92 -21.89 -39.68
N PHE A 503 -9.16 -20.75 -40.36
CA PHE A 503 -10.44 -20.43 -41.03
C PHE A 503 -10.44 -20.60 -42.59
N PRO A 504 -9.90 -21.68 -43.20
CA PRO A 504 -9.91 -21.82 -44.66
C PRO A 504 -11.25 -22.33 -45.25
N ASP A 505 -12.16 -22.89 -44.45
CA ASP A 505 -13.35 -23.63 -44.94
C ASP A 505 -14.70 -22.89 -44.72
N PRO A 506 -15.09 -21.94 -45.59
CA PRO A 506 -16.49 -21.48 -45.65
C PRO A 506 -17.41 -22.62 -46.15
N PRO A 507 -18.71 -22.64 -45.79
CA PRO A 507 -19.45 -21.64 -45.01
C PRO A 507 -19.56 -21.92 -43.49
N ARG A 508 -19.17 -23.12 -43.01
CA ARG A 508 -19.39 -23.56 -41.62
C ARG A 508 -18.17 -23.53 -40.70
N TYR A 509 -16.95 -23.33 -41.22
CA TYR A 509 -15.73 -23.18 -40.40
C TYR A 509 -15.59 -24.24 -39.29
N THR A 510 -15.87 -25.51 -39.61
CA THR A 510 -16.00 -26.59 -38.62
C THR A 510 -14.67 -26.91 -37.93
N THR A 511 -13.55 -26.81 -38.65
CA THR A 511 -12.20 -27.00 -38.10
C THR A 511 -11.86 -25.92 -37.08
N ALA A 512 -12.06 -24.64 -37.43
CA ALA A 512 -11.87 -23.52 -36.51
C ALA A 512 -12.76 -23.64 -35.27
N THR A 513 -14.03 -24.00 -35.45
CA THR A 513 -14.99 -24.12 -34.35
C THR A 513 -14.60 -25.23 -33.37
N ARG A 514 -14.14 -26.39 -33.86
CA ARG A 514 -13.69 -27.49 -32.98
C ARG A 514 -12.47 -27.10 -32.16
N LEU A 515 -11.50 -26.40 -32.76
CA LEU A 515 -10.33 -25.90 -32.04
C LEU A 515 -10.72 -24.84 -31.00
N ASN A 516 -11.57 -23.88 -31.38
CA ASN A 516 -12.07 -22.85 -30.45
C ASN A 516 -12.85 -23.46 -29.28
N LEU A 517 -13.64 -24.52 -29.52
CA LEU A 517 -14.33 -25.27 -28.48
C LEU A 517 -13.34 -25.93 -27.50
N ALA A 518 -12.29 -26.56 -28.02
CA ALA A 518 -11.23 -27.17 -27.20
C ALA A 518 -10.49 -26.12 -26.37
N CYS A 519 -10.15 -24.97 -26.96
CA CYS A 519 -9.53 -23.85 -26.25
C CYS A 519 -10.47 -23.27 -25.18
N ALA A 520 -11.76 -23.10 -25.45
CA ALA A 520 -12.75 -22.61 -24.48
C ALA A 520 -12.93 -23.58 -23.30
N ALA A 521 -12.95 -24.89 -23.55
CA ALA A 521 -12.94 -25.91 -22.49
C ALA A 521 -11.61 -25.89 -21.71
N GLY A 522 -10.49 -25.68 -22.40
CA GLY A 522 -9.16 -25.49 -21.81
C GLY A 522 -9.12 -24.32 -20.83
N LEU A 523 -9.78 -23.19 -21.12
CA LEU A 523 -9.90 -22.07 -20.18
C LEU A 523 -10.51 -22.50 -18.84
N CYS A 524 -11.56 -23.33 -18.85
CA CYS A 524 -12.18 -23.84 -17.63
C CYS A 524 -11.24 -24.72 -16.81
N VAL A 525 -10.52 -25.63 -17.49
CA VAL A 525 -9.58 -26.55 -16.83
C VAL A 525 -8.43 -25.78 -16.19
N PHE A 526 -7.80 -24.87 -16.93
CA PHE A 526 -6.69 -24.08 -16.42
C PHE A 526 -7.12 -23.07 -15.36
N ALA A 527 -8.35 -22.53 -15.43
CA ALA A 527 -8.90 -21.71 -14.35
C ALA A 527 -8.88 -22.47 -13.01
N ILE A 528 -9.31 -23.74 -13.00
CA ILE A 528 -9.30 -24.59 -11.80
C ILE A 528 -7.86 -24.91 -11.36
N ILE A 529 -6.98 -25.26 -12.29
CA ILE A 529 -5.58 -25.61 -11.96
C ILE A 529 -4.86 -24.43 -11.31
N ILE A 530 -5.01 -23.23 -11.89
CA ILE A 530 -4.43 -22.00 -11.35
C ILE A 530 -5.06 -21.70 -9.98
N ASP A 531 -6.39 -21.84 -9.86
CA ASP A 531 -7.11 -21.67 -8.59
C ASP A 531 -6.66 -22.66 -7.49
N LEU A 532 -6.29 -23.88 -7.82
CA LEU A 532 -5.74 -24.80 -6.83
C LEU A 532 -4.30 -24.46 -6.48
N TYR A 533 -3.51 -24.03 -7.48
CA TYR A 533 -2.10 -23.69 -7.31
C TYR A 533 -1.90 -22.47 -6.40
N LEU A 534 -2.53 -21.31 -6.68
CA LEU A 534 -2.30 -20.13 -5.81
C LEU A 534 -2.96 -20.30 -4.42
N ILE A 535 -3.99 -21.15 -4.25
CA ILE A 535 -4.52 -21.50 -2.91
C ILE A 535 -3.47 -22.27 -2.13
N ALA A 536 -2.83 -23.27 -2.75
CA ALA A 536 -1.77 -24.03 -2.10
C ALA A 536 -0.58 -23.13 -1.72
N GLN A 537 -0.20 -22.19 -2.60
CA GLN A 537 0.86 -21.22 -2.32
C GLN A 537 0.49 -20.26 -1.18
N ASN A 538 -0.72 -19.71 -1.19
CA ASN A 538 -1.17 -18.82 -0.11
C ASN A 538 -1.22 -19.53 1.23
N LYS A 539 -1.69 -20.79 1.29
CA LYS A 539 -1.65 -21.59 2.53
C LYS A 539 -0.22 -21.85 3.01
N ARG A 540 0.71 -22.13 2.10
CA ARG A 540 2.13 -22.29 2.45
C ARG A 540 2.72 -21.00 3.03
N LYS A 541 2.38 -19.85 2.46
CA LYS A 541 2.80 -18.54 2.99
C LYS A 541 2.18 -18.23 4.35
N GLU A 542 0.90 -18.54 4.55
CA GLU A 542 0.23 -18.39 5.85
C GLU A 542 0.85 -19.29 6.92
N ALA A 543 1.27 -20.51 6.56
CA ALA A 543 2.01 -21.39 7.47
C ALA A 543 3.38 -20.83 7.87
N ILE A 544 4.09 -20.17 6.95
CA ILE A 544 5.36 -19.49 7.25
C ILE A 544 5.13 -18.30 8.19
N LEU A 545 4.10 -17.48 7.92
CA LEU A 545 3.73 -16.35 8.79
C LEU A 545 3.29 -16.80 10.20
N ALA A 546 2.68 -17.97 10.32
CA ALA A 546 2.29 -18.56 11.59
C ALA A 546 3.46 -19.21 12.35
N SER A 547 4.65 -19.34 11.75
CA SER A 547 5.81 -19.95 12.41
C SER A 547 6.42 -19.00 13.46
N PRO A 548 6.80 -19.49 14.66
CA PRO A 548 7.40 -18.65 15.72
C PRO A 548 8.76 -18.04 15.38
N GLU A 549 9.41 -18.53 14.32
CA GLU A 549 10.72 -18.07 13.85
C GLU A 549 10.63 -16.87 12.89
N TYR A 550 9.47 -16.69 12.23
CA TYR A 550 9.25 -15.61 11.28
C TYR A 550 9.42 -14.24 11.94
N GLY A 551 10.25 -13.38 11.35
CA GLY A 551 10.53 -12.03 11.85
C GLY A 551 11.70 -11.93 12.84
N ARG A 552 12.25 -13.04 13.35
CA ARG A 552 13.43 -13.02 14.25
C ARG A 552 14.73 -12.60 13.54
N ASN A 553 14.85 -12.90 12.25
CA ASN A 553 16.04 -12.64 11.44
C ASN A 553 15.92 -11.41 10.52
N GLY A 554 14.95 -10.52 10.76
CA GLY A 554 14.72 -9.36 9.89
C GLY A 554 13.91 -9.65 8.62
N GLU A 555 13.33 -10.86 8.52
CA GLU A 555 12.48 -11.34 7.41
C GLU A 555 11.18 -10.54 7.21
N ASP A 556 10.89 -9.61 8.12
CA ASP A 556 9.76 -8.68 8.03
C ASP A 556 10.18 -7.23 7.68
N SER A 557 11.45 -7.02 7.36
CA SER A 557 11.94 -5.70 6.96
C SER A 557 11.31 -5.25 5.63
N ALA A 558 11.08 -3.94 5.49
CA ALA A 558 10.58 -3.35 4.24
C ALA A 558 11.52 -3.63 3.05
N GLU A 559 12.83 -3.71 3.30
CA GLU A 559 13.85 -4.06 2.30
C GLU A 559 13.69 -5.51 1.82
N GLU A 560 13.40 -6.45 2.72
CA GLU A 560 13.16 -7.85 2.36
C GLU A 560 11.84 -8.03 1.61
N GLN A 561 10.80 -7.27 1.99
CA GLN A 561 9.54 -7.20 1.24
C GLN A 561 9.76 -6.69 -0.19
N GLN A 562 10.58 -5.64 -0.36
CA GLN A 562 10.92 -5.11 -1.67
C GLN A 562 11.77 -6.09 -2.49
N ARG A 563 12.73 -6.78 -1.85
CA ARG A 563 13.62 -7.76 -2.49
C ARG A 563 12.87 -9.01 -2.97
N LEU A 564 12.02 -9.58 -2.10
CA LEU A 564 11.30 -10.83 -2.37
C LEU A 564 10.05 -10.60 -3.22
N GLY A 565 9.44 -9.40 -3.16
CA GLY A 565 8.27 -9.04 -3.96
C GLY A 565 7.14 -10.06 -3.82
N ASP A 566 6.79 -10.71 -4.93
CA ASP A 566 5.72 -11.73 -4.96
C ASP A 566 6.08 -13.04 -4.24
N LYS A 567 7.35 -13.28 -3.92
CA LYS A 567 7.80 -14.43 -3.12
C LYS A 567 7.63 -14.19 -1.62
N HIS A 568 7.44 -12.93 -1.20
CA HIS A 568 7.35 -12.58 0.21
C HIS A 568 6.14 -13.26 0.90
N PRO A 569 6.26 -13.77 2.14
CA PRO A 569 5.15 -14.42 2.86
C PRO A 569 3.93 -13.51 3.08
N LYS A 570 4.14 -12.21 3.36
CA LYS A 570 3.03 -11.24 3.47
C LYS A 570 2.33 -10.93 2.14
N PHE A 571 2.95 -11.22 1.00
CA PHE A 571 2.33 -11.01 -0.30
C PHE A 571 1.29 -12.10 -0.58
N LYS A 572 0.00 -11.74 -0.54
CA LYS A 572 -1.10 -12.66 -0.88
C LYS A 572 -1.32 -12.66 -2.40
N LEU A 573 -1.16 -13.83 -3.01
CA LEU A 573 -1.49 -14.03 -4.42
C LEU A 573 -3.00 -13.88 -4.59
N SER A 574 -3.42 -13.18 -5.64
CA SER A 574 -4.81 -12.80 -5.87
C SER A 574 -5.65 -14.01 -6.29
N MET A 575 -6.23 -14.74 -5.33
CA MET A 575 -7.24 -15.79 -5.54
C MET A 575 -8.15 -16.00 -4.34
N VAL A 576 -9.38 -16.43 -4.62
CA VAL A 576 -10.43 -16.94 -3.73
C VAL A 576 -10.25 -16.51 -2.26
N ASN A 577 -10.83 -15.36 -1.92
CA ASN A 577 -10.99 -15.00 -0.53
C ASN A 577 -12.00 -15.97 0.10
N HIS A 578 -11.53 -16.99 0.82
CA HIS A 578 -12.33 -17.62 1.87
C HIS A 578 -12.39 -16.69 3.10
N THR A 579 -12.86 -15.47 2.86
CA THR A 579 -13.47 -14.57 3.84
C THR A 579 -14.78 -14.06 3.23
N LEU A 580 -15.59 -14.99 2.72
CA LEU A 580 -17.02 -14.83 2.99
C LEU A 580 -17.15 -14.95 4.51
N PRO A 581 -17.71 -13.94 5.22
CA PRO A 581 -17.93 -14.05 6.65
C PRO A 581 -18.70 -15.35 6.88
N ASN A 582 -18.04 -16.30 7.53
CA ASN A 582 -18.57 -17.62 7.76
C ASN A 582 -19.82 -17.42 8.62
N ILE A 583 -21.01 -17.53 8.05
CA ILE A 583 -22.30 -17.39 8.77
C ILE A 583 -22.39 -18.40 9.93
N ASN A 584 -21.52 -19.42 9.93
CA ASN A 584 -21.37 -20.40 11.01
C ASN A 584 -20.48 -19.94 12.18
N SER A 585 -19.69 -18.86 12.08
CA SER A 585 -18.93 -18.34 13.24
C SER A 585 -19.85 -17.82 14.35
N LYS A 586 -21.07 -17.40 14.01
CA LYS A 586 -22.13 -17.07 14.98
C LYS A 586 -22.74 -18.29 15.68
N LYS A 587 -22.59 -19.50 15.13
CA LYS A 587 -23.07 -20.74 15.74
C LYS A 587 -22.01 -21.38 16.63
N GLU A 588 -20.74 -21.38 16.20
CA GLU A 588 -19.62 -21.87 17.02
C GLU A 588 -19.34 -20.98 18.25
N GLN A 589 -19.50 -19.66 18.14
CA GLN A 589 -19.47 -18.75 19.29
C GLN A 589 -20.67 -18.90 20.24
N LYS A 590 -21.76 -19.53 19.80
CA LYS A 590 -22.96 -19.75 20.64
C LYS A 590 -22.92 -21.10 21.36
N THR A 591 -22.24 -22.10 20.79
CA THR A 591 -22.01 -23.40 21.43
C THR A 591 -20.81 -23.41 22.37
N SER A 592 -19.78 -22.58 22.16
CA SER A 592 -18.68 -22.46 23.13
C SER A 592 -19.05 -21.63 24.37
N LYS A 593 -20.16 -20.87 24.32
CA LYS A 593 -20.67 -20.08 25.45
C LYS A 593 -21.47 -20.89 26.48
N LEU A 594 -21.73 -22.18 26.24
CA LEU A 594 -22.49 -23.03 27.16
C LEU A 594 -21.64 -24.01 27.97
N SER A 595 -20.32 -24.14 27.72
CA SER A 595 -19.47 -25.14 28.38
C SER A 595 -18.30 -24.56 29.20
N SER A 596 -18.26 -23.25 29.45
CA SER A 596 -17.18 -22.62 30.24
C SER A 596 -17.73 -21.80 31.41
N GLN A 597 -18.65 -22.40 32.18
CA GLN A 597 -18.90 -22.04 33.57
C GLN A 597 -18.09 -23.01 34.45
N ALA A 598 -16.79 -22.77 34.59
CA ALA A 598 -15.99 -23.27 35.72
C ALA A 598 -14.59 -22.67 35.67
N SER A 599 -14.21 -22.08 36.80
CA SER A 599 -12.84 -21.75 37.26
C SER A 599 -12.06 -20.68 36.50
N GLU A 600 -11.61 -19.69 37.28
CA GLU A 600 -10.80 -18.51 36.93
C GLU A 600 -9.45 -18.87 36.29
N PRO A 601 -9.14 -18.28 35.12
CA PRO A 601 -7.83 -17.66 34.91
C PRO A 601 -7.91 -16.38 34.05
N HIS A 602 -9.03 -15.64 34.10
CA HIS A 602 -9.27 -14.54 33.17
C HIS A 602 -8.52 -13.23 33.48
N ILE A 603 -8.08 -13.00 34.73
CA ILE A 603 -7.49 -11.70 35.13
C ILE A 603 -6.07 -11.49 34.58
N ILE A 604 -5.29 -12.56 34.37
CA ILE A 604 -3.89 -12.42 33.89
C ILE A 604 -3.84 -12.21 32.37
N LEU A 605 -4.81 -12.72 31.61
CA LEU A 605 -4.85 -12.57 30.16
C LEU A 605 -5.43 -11.22 29.73
N GLU A 606 -6.38 -10.67 30.49
CA GLU A 606 -7.04 -9.39 30.18
C GLU A 606 -6.11 -8.19 30.31
N LEU A 607 -5.22 -8.20 31.33
CA LEU A 607 -4.15 -7.22 31.49
C LEU A 607 -3.11 -7.31 30.37
N ALA A 608 -2.81 -8.52 29.88
CA ALA A 608 -1.89 -8.72 28.76
C ALA A 608 -2.46 -8.25 27.42
N THR A 609 -3.79 -8.35 27.21
CA THR A 609 -4.47 -7.86 26.00
C THR A 609 -4.64 -6.35 25.94
N GLN A 610 -4.83 -5.68 27.08
CA GLN A 610 -4.87 -4.20 27.12
C GLN A 610 -3.50 -3.56 26.83
N GLU A 611 -2.40 -4.20 27.28
CA GLU A 611 -1.07 -3.72 26.92
C GLU A 611 -0.78 -3.87 25.42
N THR A 612 -1.29 -4.92 24.74
CA THR A 612 -0.96 -5.19 23.33
C THR A 612 -1.72 -4.34 22.31
N GLU A 613 -2.92 -3.86 22.60
CA GLU A 613 -3.68 -2.98 21.69
C GLU A 613 -3.03 -1.60 21.48
N HIS A 614 -2.30 -1.09 22.47
CA HIS A 614 -1.62 0.21 22.39
C HIS A 614 -0.35 0.24 21.53
N TYR A 615 0.28 -0.93 21.29
CA TYR A 615 1.50 -1.01 20.48
C TYR A 615 1.25 -1.11 18.97
N THR A 616 0.01 -1.37 18.56
CA THR A 616 -0.35 -1.60 17.14
C THR A 616 -1.23 -0.51 16.53
N THR A 617 -1.70 0.45 17.33
CA THR A 617 -2.56 1.57 16.88
C THR A 617 -1.77 2.86 16.61
N LEU A 618 -2.19 3.59 15.57
CA LEU A 618 -1.76 4.96 15.26
C LEU A 618 -1.90 5.87 16.50
N THR A 619 -0.96 6.80 16.69
CA THR A 619 -0.92 7.87 17.73
C THR A 619 -2.20 8.01 18.55
N VAL A 620 -2.20 7.47 19.77
CA VAL A 620 -3.36 7.44 20.66
C VAL A 620 -3.25 8.61 21.62
N PHE A 621 -4.18 9.55 21.51
CA PHE A 621 -4.22 10.73 22.36
C PHE A 621 -4.98 10.44 23.67
N SER A 622 -4.49 10.99 24.77
CA SER A 622 -5.21 11.10 26.03
C SER A 622 -6.39 12.07 25.88
N PRO A 623 -7.39 12.01 26.77
CA PRO A 623 -8.50 12.97 26.79
C PRO A 623 -8.03 14.44 26.85
N ASP A 624 -6.86 14.68 27.45
CA ASP A 624 -6.23 16.00 27.60
C ASP A 624 -5.37 16.39 26.38
N GLY A 625 -5.30 15.55 25.34
CA GLY A 625 -4.55 15.80 24.10
C GLY A 625 -3.08 15.39 24.13
N HIS A 626 -2.61 14.68 25.17
CA HIS A 626 -1.25 14.15 25.24
C HIS A 626 -1.12 12.83 24.47
N LEU A 627 0.08 12.51 23.97
CA LEU A 627 0.30 11.28 23.21
C LEU A 627 0.75 10.14 24.16
N PHE A 628 -0.09 9.12 24.35
CA PHE A 628 0.22 8.03 25.29
C PHE A 628 1.53 7.31 24.96
N GLN A 629 1.82 7.10 23.68
CA GLN A 629 3.09 6.47 23.27
C GLN A 629 4.32 7.29 23.70
N VAL A 630 4.20 8.62 23.76
CA VAL A 630 5.28 9.50 24.25
C VAL A 630 5.35 9.45 25.77
N GLU A 631 4.22 9.36 26.47
CA GLU A 631 4.20 9.17 27.93
C GLU A 631 4.86 7.85 28.34
N TYR A 632 4.58 6.76 27.63
CA TYR A 632 5.25 5.47 27.87
C TYR A 632 6.75 5.54 27.57
N ALA A 633 7.15 6.24 26.51
CA ALA A 633 8.55 6.48 26.21
C ALA A 633 9.23 7.33 27.30
N ALA A 634 8.54 8.35 27.83
CA ALA A 634 9.02 9.15 28.95
C ALA A 634 9.12 8.34 30.26
N GLU A 635 8.21 7.39 30.48
CA GLU A 635 8.32 6.43 31.59
C GLU A 635 9.54 5.51 31.46
N ALA A 636 9.87 5.08 30.24
CA ALA A 636 11.11 4.33 29.99
C ALA A 636 12.36 5.17 30.34
N VAL A 637 12.35 6.47 30.06
CA VAL A 637 13.41 7.40 30.50
C VAL A 637 13.48 7.47 32.02
N ARG A 638 12.35 7.63 32.72
CA ARG A 638 12.30 7.69 34.19
C ARG A 638 12.82 6.43 34.88
N LYS A 639 12.69 5.26 34.23
CA LYS A 639 13.27 3.98 34.68
C LYS A 639 14.77 3.83 34.37
N GLY A 640 15.31 4.67 33.48
CA GLY A 640 16.73 4.72 33.17
C GLY A 640 17.56 5.25 34.34
N THR A 641 18.83 4.87 34.40
CA THR A 641 19.80 5.43 35.36
C THR A 641 19.97 6.93 35.21
N CYS A 642 20.35 7.62 36.29
CA CYS A 642 20.50 9.07 36.28
C CYS A 642 21.70 9.54 35.42
N ALA A 643 21.52 10.65 34.70
CA ALA A 643 22.58 11.39 34.02
C ALA A 643 22.39 12.90 34.28
N VAL A 644 23.50 13.61 34.48
CA VAL A 644 23.54 15.02 34.87
C VAL A 644 24.49 15.78 33.95
N GLY A 645 24.07 16.95 33.50
CA GLY A 645 24.89 17.89 32.75
C GLY A 645 25.02 19.21 33.51
N VAL A 646 26.24 19.73 33.62
CA VAL A 646 26.52 21.02 34.26
C VAL A 646 27.43 21.86 33.37
N ARG A 647 27.02 23.11 33.12
CA ARG A 647 27.80 24.12 32.42
C ARG A 647 28.52 25.01 33.43
N GLY A 648 29.84 25.09 33.36
CA GLY A 648 30.66 26.08 34.06
C GLY A 648 31.02 27.26 33.14
N LYS A 649 31.97 28.09 33.57
CA LYS A 649 32.42 29.28 32.82
C LYS A 649 33.01 28.92 31.45
N ASP A 650 34.02 28.05 31.46
CA ASP A 650 34.79 27.61 30.27
C ASP A 650 34.81 26.07 30.20
N VAL A 651 33.82 25.40 30.78
CA VAL A 651 33.79 23.92 30.90
C VAL A 651 32.36 23.41 30.85
N VAL A 652 32.16 22.21 30.31
CA VAL A 652 30.90 21.48 30.41
C VAL A 652 31.16 20.03 30.80
N ILE A 653 30.32 19.52 31.70
CA ILE A 653 30.53 18.24 32.36
C ILE A 653 29.30 17.38 32.19
N LEU A 654 29.51 16.10 31.85
CA LEU A 654 28.52 15.05 31.93
C LEU A 654 28.90 14.07 33.03
N GLY A 655 27.98 13.83 33.96
CA GLY A 655 28.09 12.79 34.96
C GLY A 655 26.98 11.76 34.79
N VAL A 656 27.32 10.48 34.76
CA VAL A 656 26.34 9.40 34.61
C VAL A 656 26.51 8.34 35.69
N GLU A 657 25.38 7.79 36.13
CA GLU A 657 25.36 6.60 36.96
C GLU A 657 25.71 5.37 36.11
N LYS A 658 26.84 4.74 36.43
CA LYS A 658 27.32 3.50 35.82
C LYS A 658 26.78 2.31 36.61
N LYS A 659 26.07 1.41 35.92
CA LYS A 659 25.57 0.18 36.53
C LYS A 659 26.72 -0.83 36.64
N SER A 660 26.81 -1.54 37.76
CA SER A 660 27.80 -2.60 37.92
C SER A 660 27.57 -3.68 36.86
N VAL A 661 28.62 -3.99 36.11
CA VAL A 661 28.60 -4.95 35.01
C VAL A 661 28.60 -6.37 35.58
N LEU A 662 27.84 -7.28 34.98
CA LEU A 662 27.84 -8.69 35.38
C LEU A 662 29.21 -9.33 35.10
N GLN A 663 29.64 -10.30 35.90
CA GLN A 663 30.99 -10.91 35.78
C GLN A 663 31.31 -11.47 34.38
N LEU A 664 30.30 -11.93 33.64
CA LEU A 664 30.46 -12.50 32.28
C LEU A 664 30.25 -11.46 31.17
N GLN A 665 29.96 -10.20 31.49
CA GLN A 665 29.68 -9.16 30.52
C GLN A 665 30.92 -8.28 30.31
N ASP A 666 31.31 -8.04 29.06
CA ASP A 666 32.46 -7.19 28.74
C ASP A 666 32.14 -5.72 29.11
N PRO A 667 32.87 -5.11 30.06
CA PRO A 667 32.62 -3.74 30.51
C PRO A 667 32.84 -2.69 29.41
N ARG A 668 33.52 -3.01 28.31
CA ARG A 668 33.75 -2.08 27.18
C ARG A 668 32.50 -1.82 26.36
N THR A 669 31.53 -2.74 26.40
CA THR A 669 30.32 -2.71 25.55
C THR A 669 29.20 -1.83 26.09
N VAL A 670 29.24 -1.46 27.37
CA VAL A 670 28.20 -0.66 28.03
C VAL A 670 28.76 0.73 28.35
N ARG A 671 28.58 1.67 27.43
CA ARG A 671 28.94 3.08 27.61
C ARG A 671 27.69 3.96 27.48
N LYS A 672 27.53 4.93 28.37
CA LYS A 672 26.44 5.92 28.31
C LYS A 672 26.91 7.28 27.82
N VAL A 673 28.16 7.62 28.10
CA VAL A 673 28.80 8.80 27.53
C VAL A 673 29.53 8.40 26.26
N VAL A 674 29.20 9.09 25.16
CA VAL A 674 29.73 8.79 23.83
C VAL A 674 30.09 10.07 23.09
N MET A 675 31.18 10.02 22.30
CA MET A 675 31.51 11.10 21.37
C MET A 675 30.65 10.98 20.10
N LEU A 676 30.05 12.09 19.67
CA LEU A 676 29.36 12.21 18.38
C LEU A 676 30.27 12.77 17.29
N ASP A 677 31.09 13.76 17.66
CA ASP A 677 32.13 14.39 16.84
C ASP A 677 33.27 14.83 17.77
N ASP A 678 34.37 15.36 17.24
CA ASP A 678 35.56 15.76 18.02
C ASP A 678 35.21 16.73 19.17
N HIS A 679 34.24 17.63 18.94
CA HIS A 679 33.80 18.70 19.85
C HIS A 679 32.43 18.48 20.49
N ILE A 680 31.80 17.30 20.31
CA ILE A 680 30.43 17.02 20.79
C ILE A 680 30.37 15.67 21.50
N CYS A 681 29.86 15.69 22.73
CA CYS A 681 29.64 14.51 23.55
C CYS A 681 28.16 14.38 23.94
N LEU A 682 27.66 13.15 24.02
CA LEU A 682 26.28 12.84 24.36
C LEU A 682 26.23 11.82 25.49
N ALA A 683 25.37 12.08 26.49
CA ALA A 683 24.89 11.10 27.46
C ALA A 683 23.39 10.87 27.27
N PHE A 684 22.89 9.68 27.62
CA PHE A 684 21.46 9.38 27.53
C PHE A 684 20.94 8.61 28.75
N ALA A 685 19.65 8.73 28.99
CA ALA A 685 18.91 7.94 29.98
C ALA A 685 17.68 7.29 29.31
N GLY A 686 17.41 6.03 29.65
CA GLY A 686 16.32 5.23 29.09
C GLY A 686 16.80 3.90 28.51
N LEU A 687 16.21 3.48 27.39
CA LEU A 687 16.55 2.21 26.73
C LEU A 687 17.90 2.27 25.99
N THR A 688 18.86 1.45 26.39
CA THR A 688 20.21 1.39 25.78
C THR A 688 20.18 1.06 24.28
N ALA A 689 19.26 0.18 23.84
CA ALA A 689 19.12 -0.18 22.43
C ALA A 689 18.70 1.02 21.56
N ASP A 690 17.80 1.84 22.08
CA ASP A 690 17.33 3.07 21.42
C ASP A 690 18.44 4.12 21.36
N GLY A 691 19.22 4.25 22.44
CA GLY A 691 20.42 5.07 22.51
C GLY A 691 21.41 4.72 21.40
N ARG A 692 21.76 3.44 21.24
CA ARG A 692 22.70 2.99 20.20
C ARG A 692 22.26 3.44 18.80
N VAL A 693 20.99 3.22 18.45
CA VAL A 693 20.46 3.57 17.13
C VAL A 693 20.47 5.09 16.91
N LEU A 694 20.10 5.88 17.92
CA LEU A 694 20.06 7.34 17.80
C LEU A 694 21.48 7.94 17.73
N ILE A 695 22.43 7.40 18.49
CA ILE A 695 23.85 7.79 18.46
C ILE A 695 24.46 7.49 17.08
N ASP A 696 24.23 6.31 16.52
CA ASP A 696 24.77 5.93 15.21
C ASP A 696 24.23 6.86 14.10
N LYS A 697 22.94 7.20 14.13
CA LYS A 697 22.34 8.17 13.21
C LYS A 697 22.94 9.57 13.37
N ALA A 698 23.14 10.03 14.62
CA ALA A 698 23.74 11.34 14.88
C ALA A 698 25.20 11.41 14.40
N ARG A 699 26.00 10.36 14.58
CA ARG A 699 27.38 10.30 14.08
C ARG A 699 27.47 10.36 12.56
N ILE A 700 26.59 9.63 11.87
CA ILE A 700 26.50 9.68 10.41
C ILE A 700 26.16 11.11 9.95
N GLU A 701 25.23 11.78 10.64
CA GLU A 701 24.88 13.16 10.31
C GLU A 701 26.09 14.11 10.51
N CYS A 702 26.82 14.01 11.63
CA CYS A 702 28.02 14.83 11.85
C CYS A 702 29.04 14.67 10.72
N GLN A 703 29.31 13.42 10.32
CA GLN A 703 30.24 13.12 9.23
C GLN A 703 29.72 13.61 7.88
N SER A 704 28.44 13.40 7.58
CA SER A 704 27.81 13.83 6.34
C SER A 704 27.81 15.35 6.21
N TYR A 705 27.51 16.07 7.29
CA TYR A 705 27.51 17.52 7.32
C TYR A 705 28.91 18.07 7.05
N ARG A 706 29.92 17.53 7.73
CA ARG A 706 31.33 17.90 7.53
C ARG A 706 31.82 17.62 6.11
N LEU A 707 31.36 16.55 5.46
CA LEU A 707 31.68 16.26 4.06
C LEU A 707 30.96 17.19 3.06
N THR A 708 29.79 17.72 3.44
CA THR A 708 28.95 18.52 2.54
C THR A 708 29.27 20.01 2.63
N VAL A 709 29.47 20.51 3.85
CA VAL A 709 29.63 21.94 4.16
C VAL A 709 31.11 22.28 4.46
N GLU A 710 31.98 21.28 4.55
CA GLU A 710 33.40 21.39 4.95
C GLU A 710 33.65 21.95 6.38
N ASP A 711 32.58 22.33 7.09
CA ASP A 711 32.62 22.80 8.48
C ASP A 711 32.09 21.74 9.48
N PRO A 712 32.56 21.75 10.76
CA PRO A 712 31.99 20.90 11.81
C PRO A 712 30.55 21.31 12.14
N VAL A 713 29.73 20.34 12.58
CA VAL A 713 28.35 20.63 13.02
C VAL A 713 28.32 21.52 14.26
N SER A 714 27.34 22.42 14.37
CA SER A 714 27.08 23.10 15.65
C SER A 714 26.36 22.18 16.64
N VAL A 715 26.54 22.42 17.93
CA VAL A 715 25.90 21.65 19.01
C VAL A 715 24.38 21.79 18.92
N GLU A 716 23.89 22.97 18.57
CA GLU A 716 22.46 23.22 18.38
C GLU A 716 21.91 22.47 17.16
N TYR A 717 22.64 22.46 16.03
CA TYR A 717 22.21 21.77 14.83
C TYR A 717 22.01 20.27 15.08
N ILE A 718 23.01 19.60 15.66
CA ILE A 718 22.91 18.16 15.91
C ILE A 718 21.82 17.84 16.94
N THR A 719 21.62 18.71 17.94
CA THR A 719 20.52 18.60 18.90
C THR A 719 19.17 18.66 18.20
N ARG A 720 18.97 19.63 17.30
CA ARG A 720 17.74 19.77 16.50
C ARG A 720 17.53 18.58 15.58
N HIS A 721 18.60 18.04 14.99
CA HIS A 721 18.53 16.85 14.15
C HIS A 721 18.06 15.62 14.95
N ILE A 722 18.65 15.38 16.13
CA ILE A 722 18.26 14.30 17.04
C ILE A 722 16.80 14.45 17.48
N ALA A 723 16.40 15.65 17.88
CA ALA A 723 15.02 15.97 18.27
C ALA A 723 14.03 15.75 17.10
N GLY A 724 14.40 16.14 15.88
CA GLY A 724 13.61 15.88 14.67
C GLY A 724 13.49 14.40 14.32
N ILE A 725 14.50 13.58 14.60
CA ILE A 725 14.36 12.11 14.51
C ILE A 725 13.34 11.62 15.53
N GLN A 726 13.47 12.02 16.79
CA GLN A 726 12.55 11.60 17.86
C GLN A 726 11.11 12.01 17.52
N GLN A 727 10.89 13.26 17.08
CA GLN A 727 9.58 13.77 16.67
C GLN A 727 8.98 12.98 15.50
N ARG A 728 9.75 12.67 14.45
CA ARG A 728 9.24 11.88 13.31
C ARG A 728 8.68 10.53 13.73
N TYR A 729 9.29 9.89 14.73
CA TYR A 729 8.82 8.62 15.27
C TYR A 729 7.58 8.76 16.15
N THR A 730 7.22 9.98 16.57
CA THR A 730 5.91 10.26 17.20
C THR A 730 4.79 10.47 16.18
N GLN A 731 5.11 10.78 14.93
CA GLN A 731 4.13 11.12 13.87
C GLN A 731 3.98 10.03 12.80
N SER A 732 4.84 9.02 12.81
CA SER A 732 4.85 7.94 11.81
C SER A 732 4.13 6.70 12.32
N GLY A 733 3.16 6.20 11.55
CA GLY A 733 2.49 4.94 11.85
C GLY A 733 3.44 3.73 11.73
N GLY A 734 3.26 2.72 12.60
CA GLY A 734 4.05 1.48 12.56
C GLY A 734 5.44 1.54 13.19
N VAL A 735 5.82 2.67 13.82
CA VAL A 735 7.04 2.80 14.61
C VAL A 735 6.71 3.34 16.01
N ARG A 736 7.46 2.93 17.03
CA ARG A 736 7.31 3.47 18.40
C ARG A 736 8.27 4.66 18.64
N PRO A 737 7.91 5.63 19.49
CA PRO A 737 8.83 6.66 19.93
C PRO A 737 10.08 6.09 20.61
N PHE A 738 11.18 6.83 20.54
CA PHE A 738 12.43 6.48 21.24
C PHE A 738 12.24 6.64 22.75
N GLY A 739 12.45 5.58 23.52
CA GLY A 739 12.36 5.58 24.98
C GLY A 739 13.62 6.15 25.65
N ILE A 740 14.19 7.24 25.12
CA ILE A 740 15.40 7.87 25.62
C ILE A 740 15.30 9.40 25.63
N SER A 741 15.93 10.01 26.62
CA SER A 741 16.30 11.44 26.62
C SER A 741 17.80 11.56 26.52
N THR A 742 18.28 12.63 25.91
CA THR A 742 19.73 12.85 25.73
C THR A 742 20.16 14.18 26.34
N LEU A 743 21.37 14.21 26.89
CA LEU A 743 22.11 15.42 27.25
C LEU A 743 23.28 15.53 26.29
N ILE A 744 23.33 16.64 25.57
CA ILE A 744 24.32 16.90 24.52
C ILE A 744 25.16 18.09 24.97
N ILE A 745 26.47 17.91 25.01
CA ILE A 745 27.44 18.93 25.41
C ILE A 745 28.45 19.16 24.31
N GLY A 746 28.96 20.38 24.19
CA GLY A 746 29.99 20.69 23.21
C GLY A 746 30.38 22.16 23.19
N PHE A 747 31.29 22.48 22.28
CA PHE A 747 31.70 23.84 21.93
C PHE A 747 31.50 24.04 20.43
N ASP A 748 30.85 25.13 20.02
CA ASP A 748 30.71 25.44 18.61
C ASP A 748 32.07 25.89 18.01
N PRO A 749 32.31 25.67 16.70
CA PRO A 749 33.51 26.16 16.05
C PRO A 749 33.64 27.68 16.20
N ASN A 750 34.80 28.15 16.67
CA ASN A 750 35.09 29.57 16.95
C ASN A 750 34.30 30.22 18.12
N ASP A 751 33.58 29.45 18.93
CA ASP A 751 32.94 29.94 20.17
C ASP A 751 33.54 29.24 21.40
N ALA A 752 34.05 30.03 22.35
CA ALA A 752 34.58 29.51 23.61
C ALA A 752 33.47 29.18 24.63
N ARG A 753 32.20 29.49 24.33
CA ARG A 753 31.09 29.26 25.25
C ARG A 753 30.68 27.78 25.27
N PRO A 754 30.65 27.14 26.44
CA PRO A 754 30.14 25.79 26.56
C PRO A 754 28.63 25.73 26.29
N ARG A 755 28.18 24.69 25.59
CA ARG A 755 26.76 24.43 25.28
C ARG A 755 26.30 23.16 25.98
N LEU A 756 25.08 23.19 26.51
CA LEU A 756 24.39 22.05 27.09
C LEU A 756 22.93 22.05 26.62
N TYR A 757 22.53 20.99 25.91
CA TYR A 757 21.19 20.79 25.41
C TYR A 757 20.60 19.49 25.93
N MET A 758 19.27 19.45 26.05
CA MET A 758 18.52 18.24 26.34
C MET A 758 17.54 17.97 25.20
N THR A 759 17.36 16.70 24.83
CA THR A 759 16.25 16.24 23.99
C THR A 759 15.34 15.24 24.71
N GLU A 760 14.05 15.28 24.39
CA GLU A 760 13.03 14.40 24.96
C GLU A 760 12.42 13.44 23.90
N PRO A 761 11.82 12.31 24.32
CA PRO A 761 11.08 11.41 23.43
C PRO A 761 10.02 12.08 22.54
N SER A 762 9.46 13.21 22.99
CA SER A 762 8.48 14.03 22.26
C SER A 762 9.07 14.75 21.05
N GLY A 763 10.41 14.85 20.97
CA GLY A 763 11.11 15.68 20.00
C GLY A 763 11.28 17.14 20.43
N ILE A 764 10.97 17.46 21.70
CA ILE A 764 11.33 18.76 22.28
C ILE A 764 12.84 18.79 22.53
N TYR A 765 13.47 19.94 22.24
CA TYR A 765 14.84 20.24 22.65
C TYR A 765 14.90 21.59 23.36
N SER A 766 15.81 21.72 24.32
CA SER A 766 16.00 22.96 25.10
C SER A 766 17.43 23.10 25.56
N ALA A 767 17.91 24.35 25.65
CA ALA A 767 19.22 24.68 26.21
C ALA A 767 19.15 24.81 27.73
N TRP A 768 20.16 24.34 28.44
CA TRP A 768 20.20 24.32 29.90
C TRP A 768 21.53 24.84 30.46
N LYS A 769 21.49 25.42 31.65
CA LYS A 769 22.71 25.75 32.42
C LYS A 769 23.18 24.54 33.24
N ALA A 770 22.25 23.85 33.86
CA ALA A 770 22.44 22.53 34.47
C ALA A 770 21.11 21.78 34.38
N ASN A 771 21.16 20.47 34.13
CA ASN A 771 19.96 19.64 34.08
C ASN A 771 20.26 18.17 34.37
N ALA A 772 19.23 17.41 34.73
CA ALA A 772 19.32 15.97 35.00
C ALA A 772 18.21 15.20 34.27
N ILE A 773 18.54 14.01 33.78
CA ILE A 773 17.62 13.07 33.13
C ILE A 773 17.72 11.68 33.77
N GLY A 774 16.67 10.88 33.63
CA GLY A 774 16.61 9.53 34.20
C GLY A 774 15.93 9.46 35.57
N ARG A 775 16.21 8.38 36.30
CA ARG A 775 15.63 8.09 37.63
C ARG A 775 15.97 9.19 38.61
N SER A 776 14.95 9.64 39.35
CA SER A 776 15.06 10.69 40.39
C SER A 776 15.58 12.04 39.85
N SER A 777 15.49 12.28 38.53
CA SER A 777 15.90 13.54 37.89
C SER A 777 15.28 14.79 38.52
N LYS A 778 14.02 14.71 38.98
CA LYS A 778 13.35 15.82 39.68
C LYS A 778 14.11 16.25 40.95
N THR A 779 14.47 15.30 41.81
CA THR A 779 15.23 15.56 43.05
C THR A 779 16.61 16.15 42.74
N VAL A 780 17.29 15.60 41.74
CA VAL A 780 18.61 16.09 41.31
C VAL A 780 18.51 17.50 40.74
N ARG A 781 17.47 17.81 39.96
CA ARG A 781 17.23 19.14 39.41
C ARG A 781 16.95 20.16 40.51
N GLU A 782 16.12 19.83 41.50
CA GLU A 782 15.88 20.70 42.68
C GLU A 782 17.17 20.95 43.48
N PHE A 783 18.08 19.97 43.53
CA PHE A 783 19.41 20.15 44.12
C PHE A 783 20.30 21.08 43.27
N LEU A 784 20.31 20.91 41.95
CA LEU A 784 21.07 21.76 41.03
C LEU A 784 20.56 23.21 41.07
N GLU A 785 19.25 23.43 41.09
CA GLU A 785 18.63 24.77 41.19
C GLU A 785 19.08 25.53 42.44
N LYS A 786 19.32 24.85 43.57
CA LYS A 786 19.76 25.46 44.83
C LYS A 786 21.26 25.76 44.88
N ASN A 787 22.08 25.01 44.14
CA ASN A 787 23.54 25.00 44.31
C ASN A 787 24.32 25.47 43.06
N HIS A 788 23.64 25.71 41.93
CA HIS A 788 24.27 26.14 40.68
C HIS A 788 24.59 27.64 40.66
N ARG A 789 25.75 28.00 40.10
CA ARG A 789 26.17 29.39 39.83
C ARG A 789 26.67 29.50 38.39
N ASP A 790 26.47 30.65 37.74
CA ASP A 790 26.80 30.83 36.32
C ASP A 790 28.32 30.79 36.02
N ASP A 791 29.16 31.29 36.94
CA ASP A 791 30.62 31.41 36.77
C ASP A 791 31.43 30.37 37.55
N MET A 792 30.98 29.11 37.58
CA MET A 792 31.71 28.05 38.28
C MET A 792 33.02 27.69 37.56
N THR A 793 34.07 27.52 38.36
CA THR A 793 35.35 26.96 37.89
C THR A 793 35.21 25.46 37.59
N ARG A 794 36.23 24.89 36.93
CA ARG A 794 36.32 23.45 36.62
C ARG A 794 36.04 22.57 37.84
N GLU A 795 36.74 22.82 38.94
CA GLU A 795 36.66 22.00 40.14
C GLU A 795 35.29 22.14 40.83
N GLU A 796 34.75 23.35 40.88
CA GLU A 796 33.42 23.60 41.43
C GLU A 796 32.32 22.89 40.63
N ALA A 797 32.40 22.93 39.29
CA ALA A 797 31.43 22.28 38.42
C ALA A 797 31.51 20.73 38.51
N ILE A 798 32.72 20.15 38.61
CA ILE A 798 32.91 18.71 38.84
C ILE A 798 32.32 18.32 40.20
N LYS A 799 32.64 19.08 41.25
CA LYS A 799 32.15 18.83 42.61
C LYS A 799 30.63 18.94 42.71
N LEU A 800 30.01 19.91 42.02
CA LEU A 800 28.56 20.03 41.93
C LEU A 800 27.94 18.81 41.22
N THR A 801 28.53 18.37 40.11
CA THR A 801 28.06 17.20 39.35
C THR A 801 28.10 15.93 40.22
N VAL A 802 29.22 15.68 40.91
CA VAL A 802 29.36 14.53 41.82
C VAL A 802 28.40 14.63 43.00
N LYS A 803 28.29 15.80 43.67
CA LYS A 803 27.32 16.03 44.76
C LYS A 803 25.89 15.71 44.32
N SER A 804 25.52 16.14 43.11
CA SER A 804 24.17 15.91 42.56
C SER A 804 23.87 14.44 42.27
N LEU A 805 24.86 13.65 41.83
CA LEU A 805 24.71 12.21 41.61
C LEU A 805 24.66 11.42 42.92
N LEU A 806 25.38 11.85 43.95
CA LEU A 806 25.36 11.21 45.28
C LEU A 806 24.00 11.34 45.99
N GLU A 807 23.11 12.23 45.56
CA GLU A 807 21.73 12.26 46.05
C GLU A 807 20.89 11.06 45.57
N VAL A 808 21.36 10.32 44.54
CA VAL A 808 20.65 9.17 43.94
C VAL A 808 21.46 7.88 44.00
N VAL A 809 22.79 7.96 43.88
CA VAL A 809 23.68 6.79 43.84
C VAL A 809 24.07 6.35 45.25
N GLN A 810 23.55 5.20 45.68
CA GLN A 810 23.77 4.65 47.02
C GLN A 810 25.11 3.91 47.21
N THR A 811 25.77 3.50 46.12
CA THR A 811 26.91 2.56 46.13
C THR A 811 28.30 3.22 46.01
N GLY A 812 28.39 4.53 46.18
CA GLY A 812 29.65 5.28 46.19
C GLY A 812 30.31 5.46 44.80
N ALA A 813 31.56 5.92 44.80
CA ALA A 813 32.32 6.39 43.63
C ALA A 813 32.43 5.40 42.46
N LYS A 814 32.35 4.08 42.71
CA LYS A 814 32.53 3.01 41.69
C LYS A 814 31.45 2.98 40.62
N ASN A 815 30.28 3.55 40.92
CA ASN A 815 29.13 3.59 40.02
C ASN A 815 28.93 4.99 39.41
N ILE A 816 29.95 5.83 39.42
CA ILE A 816 29.92 7.19 38.84
C ILE A 816 30.96 7.29 37.73
N GLU A 817 30.55 7.81 36.58
CA GLU A 817 31.43 8.14 35.47
C GLU A 817 31.27 9.63 35.14
N ILE A 818 32.38 10.37 35.11
CA ILE A 818 32.41 11.80 34.84
C ILE A 818 33.28 12.08 33.61
N SER A 819 32.72 12.81 32.66
CA SER A 819 33.39 13.28 31.45
C SER A 819 33.38 14.81 31.43
N VAL A 820 34.55 15.40 31.28
CA VAL A 820 34.77 16.86 31.32
C VAL A 820 35.24 17.32 29.94
N MET A 821 34.63 18.38 29.42
CA MET A 821 35.06 19.04 28.19
C MET A 821 35.37 20.51 28.47
N GLU A 822 36.62 20.91 28.26
CA GLU A 822 37.14 22.26 28.60
C GLU A 822 37.28 23.16 27.38
N SER A 823 37.50 22.57 26.21
CA SER A 823 37.68 23.30 24.97
C SER A 823 37.33 22.38 23.80
N TYR A 824 37.19 22.97 22.60
CA TYR A 824 37.01 22.21 21.36
C TYR A 824 37.98 21.01 21.29
N GLY A 825 37.43 19.81 21.07
CA GLY A 825 38.23 18.59 20.85
C GLY A 825 38.79 17.87 22.09
N LYS A 826 38.71 18.45 23.30
CA LYS A 826 39.33 17.88 24.51
C LYS A 826 38.30 17.36 25.51
N VAL A 827 38.06 16.05 25.47
CA VAL A 827 37.28 15.34 26.49
C VAL A 827 38.20 14.54 27.40
N THR A 828 38.14 14.81 28.70
CA THR A 828 38.86 14.07 29.74
C THR A 828 37.86 13.31 30.59
N ASN A 829 37.99 11.99 30.64
CA ASN A 829 37.25 11.16 31.59
C ASN A 829 38.06 11.08 32.88
N LEU A 830 37.41 11.28 34.03
CA LEU A 830 38.09 11.11 35.32
C LEU A 830 38.29 9.64 35.65
N ASP A 831 39.48 9.30 36.15
CA ASP A 831 39.79 7.97 36.64
C ASP A 831 39.08 7.70 37.98
N LEU A 832 38.87 6.42 38.28
CA LEU A 832 38.17 6.00 39.51
C LEU A 832 38.81 6.59 40.78
N SER A 833 40.14 6.66 40.84
CA SER A 833 40.87 7.23 41.99
C SER A 833 40.59 8.72 42.20
N GLN A 834 40.38 9.47 41.10
CA GLN A 834 40.05 10.89 41.17
C GLN A 834 38.61 11.08 41.64
N VAL A 835 37.68 10.25 41.16
CA VAL A 835 36.28 10.27 41.60
C VAL A 835 36.18 9.88 43.08
N GLU A 836 36.92 8.85 43.52
CA GLU A 836 36.99 8.44 44.94
C GLU A 836 37.51 9.55 45.84
N ALA A 837 38.58 10.26 45.44
CA ALA A 837 39.09 11.41 46.18
C ALA A 837 38.03 12.51 46.35
N ILE A 838 37.33 12.86 45.27
CA ILE A 838 36.28 13.89 45.29
C ILE A 838 35.10 13.46 46.17
N VAL A 839 34.67 12.20 46.08
CA VAL A 839 33.58 11.65 46.91
C VAL A 839 33.97 11.69 48.39
N SER A 840 35.20 11.29 48.73
CA SER A 840 35.70 11.31 50.12
C SER A 840 35.76 12.73 50.69
N GLU A 841 36.13 13.71 49.86
CA GLU A 841 36.14 15.13 50.25
C GLU A 841 34.71 15.63 50.51
N ILE A 842 33.76 15.26 49.65
CA ILE A 842 32.34 15.61 49.80
C ILE A 842 31.74 14.98 51.06
N GLU A 843 32.06 13.72 51.36
CA GLU A 843 31.58 13.04 52.57
C GLU A 843 32.11 13.72 53.83
N ARG A 844 33.40 14.07 53.87
CA ARG A 844 34.00 14.86 54.96
C ARG A 844 33.35 16.23 55.12
N GLU A 845 33.03 16.92 54.02
CA GLU A 845 32.28 18.18 54.07
C GLU A 845 30.86 18.00 54.61
N LYS A 846 30.15 16.96 54.18
CA LYS A 846 28.80 16.64 54.66
C LYS A 846 28.80 16.31 56.16
N GLU A 847 29.80 15.57 56.64
CA GLU A 847 29.98 15.28 58.07
C GLU A 847 30.28 16.55 58.88
N ALA A 848 31.19 17.39 58.40
CA ALA A 848 31.50 18.66 59.04
C ALA A 848 30.30 19.64 59.04
N GLU A 849 29.50 19.67 57.97
CA GLU A 849 28.28 20.48 57.91
C GLU A 849 27.17 19.91 58.83
N ALA A 850 27.05 18.59 58.93
CA ALA A 850 26.14 17.93 59.87
C ALA A 850 26.56 18.19 61.32
N GLU A 851 27.86 18.20 61.62
CA GLU A 851 28.39 18.53 62.94
C GLU A 851 28.23 20.03 63.27
N ARG A 852 28.41 20.92 62.28
CA ARG A 852 28.06 22.35 62.40
C ARG A 852 26.56 22.57 62.61
N LYS A 853 25.69 21.81 61.94
CA LYS A 853 24.24 21.86 62.18
C LYS A 853 23.89 21.31 63.56
N ARG A 854 24.48 20.19 63.99
CA ARG A 854 24.28 19.62 65.34
C ARG A 854 24.74 20.58 66.43
N SER A 855 25.91 21.21 66.29
CA SER A 855 26.41 22.23 67.23
C SER A 855 25.57 23.51 67.21
N ARG A 856 25.07 23.96 66.05
CA ARG A 856 24.15 25.11 65.96
C ARG A 856 22.78 24.83 66.57
N VAL A 857 22.24 23.62 66.37
CA VAL A 857 20.99 23.16 67.01
C VAL A 857 21.20 23.00 68.52
N ALA A 858 22.33 22.46 68.95
CA ALA A 858 22.70 22.37 70.37
C ALA A 858 22.88 23.76 71.02
N ALA A 859 23.50 24.72 70.32
CA ALA A 859 23.64 26.10 70.79
C ALA A 859 22.28 26.83 70.84
N THR A 860 21.39 26.58 69.89
CA THR A 860 20.02 27.13 69.89
C THR A 860 19.19 26.51 71.02
N ALA A 861 19.31 25.21 71.26
CA ALA A 861 18.66 24.51 72.37
C ALA A 861 19.22 24.96 73.73
N ALA A 862 20.53 25.19 73.84
CA ALA A 862 21.16 25.75 75.05
C ALA A 862 20.73 27.21 75.32
N SER A 863 20.59 28.03 74.27
CA SER A 863 20.06 29.39 74.36
C SER A 863 18.57 29.41 74.76
N GLN A 864 17.76 28.50 74.23
CA GLN A 864 16.36 28.33 74.63
C GLN A 864 16.22 27.79 76.06
N ALA A 865 17.09 26.89 76.49
CA ALA A 865 17.13 26.39 77.87
C ALA A 865 17.58 27.47 78.87
N ALA A 866 18.54 28.32 78.50
CA ALA A 866 18.96 29.46 79.31
C ALA A 866 17.85 30.52 79.44
N MET A 867 17.07 30.76 78.37
CA MET A 867 15.88 31.61 78.41
C MET A 867 14.75 31.01 79.28
N ALA A 868 14.58 29.69 79.28
CA ALA A 868 13.60 29.01 80.13
C ALA A 868 14.01 28.99 81.62
N ALA A 869 15.31 28.92 81.93
CA ALA A 869 15.83 28.97 83.30
C ALA A 869 15.80 30.39 83.90
N GLY A 870 15.66 31.44 83.08
CA GLY A 870 15.53 32.83 83.52
C GLY A 870 14.14 33.25 83.99
N ILE A 871 13.13 32.38 83.91
CA ILE A 871 11.70 32.71 84.20
C ILE A 871 11.19 31.97 85.45
N SER A 872 12.01 31.84 86.49
CA SER A 872 11.55 31.44 87.82
C SER A 872 12.19 32.30 88.92
N GLY A 873 11.64 33.49 89.14
CA GLY A 873 12.09 34.37 90.22
C GLY A 873 11.33 35.69 90.34
N SER A 874 10.20 35.64 91.08
CA SER A 874 9.51 36.75 91.78
C SER A 874 8.58 37.70 91.00
N ALA A 875 7.38 37.85 91.58
CA ALA A 875 6.21 38.62 91.16
C ALA A 875 6.22 40.06 91.78
N PRO A 876 5.25 40.95 91.44
CA PRO A 876 5.40 42.42 91.30
C PRO A 876 5.02 43.25 92.57
N PRO A 877 4.98 44.60 92.50
CA PRO A 877 3.64 45.24 92.37
C PRO A 877 3.53 46.60 91.62
N SER A 878 2.29 46.84 91.15
CA SER A 878 1.50 48.11 91.10
C SER A 878 1.92 49.37 90.29
N GLY A 879 1.29 49.54 89.11
CA GLY A 879 0.61 50.75 88.56
C GLY A 879 1.37 52.08 88.30
N PRO A 880 0.74 53.08 87.64
CA PRO A 880 0.01 53.00 86.36
C PRO A 880 0.27 54.20 85.37
N VAL A 881 -0.21 54.04 84.13
CA VAL A 881 -0.62 55.05 83.10
C VAL A 881 0.45 55.85 82.30
N THR A 882 0.07 56.11 81.03
CA THR A 882 0.62 56.99 79.97
C THR A 882 1.71 56.35 79.10
N GLY A 883 1.71 56.45 77.77
CA GLY A 883 0.86 57.10 76.79
C GLY A 883 1.62 57.16 75.47
N ALA A 884 0.90 56.96 74.36
CA ALA A 884 1.22 57.38 73.00
C ALA A 884 2.39 56.74 72.19
N ASN A 885 2.05 56.58 70.90
CA ASN A 885 2.89 56.67 69.69
C ASN A 885 3.63 55.42 69.17
N THR A 886 2.98 54.80 68.18
CA THR A 886 3.51 54.49 66.83
C THR A 886 4.62 55.47 66.36
N PRO A 887 5.59 55.07 65.49
CA PRO A 887 5.26 54.54 64.15
C PRO A 887 6.21 53.48 63.55
N ARG A 888 5.73 52.91 62.44
CA ARG A 888 6.51 52.20 61.40
C ARG A 888 7.69 53.05 60.90
N PRO A 889 8.73 52.42 60.34
CA PRO A 889 8.86 52.28 58.87
C PRO A 889 9.36 50.86 58.49
N GLY A 890 9.22 50.32 57.28
CA GLY A 890 9.11 50.92 55.97
C GLY A 890 10.41 50.69 55.18
N ALA A 891 10.54 49.50 54.56
CA ALA A 891 11.27 49.18 53.31
C ALA A 891 11.05 47.70 52.99
#